data_AF-A0A8X7ZPK0-F1
#
_entry.id   AF-A0A8X7ZPK0-F1
#
_cell.length_a   1.000
_cell.length_b   1.000
_cell.length_c   1.000
_cell.angle_alpha   90.00
_cell.angle_beta   90.00
_cell.angle_gamma   90.00
#
_symmetry.space_group_name_H-M   'P 1'
#
loop_
_entity.id
_entity.type
_entity.pdbx_description
1 polymer ?
#
loop_
_entity_poly.entity_id
_entity_poly.type
_entity_poly.pdbx_seq_one_letter_code
_entity_poly.pdbx_strand_id
1 'polypeptide(L)'
;MASKLITSCTTSLLLLLLCSPSLANYSFSSIFNTPETICDNTRFPQFCKSSLPHNKPGTIHDYAKISFQQSLSHAQSFLWLVQHYSRLPSTLYKSTILALEDCLFLAQENIDYLSYVMETLKSSTDDALQGYQAEDLQTLLSATLTNQETCLDGLQYRSSSSSTKNALLVPISNGTMHYSVALALFTRGWAHSTMKGRYLTERKHVFSDLEDGASKGLPLIMSSKDKQIYESVSGRRVLKASNLTGVLVSKVVVVDPYGSGKFRTITEAVAAAPNNTVASNGYYVIYVVAGVCNEYVSIPKNKKYLMMIGAGINQTVITGNRSVDDGWTTFNSATFAVLGQGFVAVNITFRNTAGAIKHQAVAVRSGADMSTFYKCSFEGYQDTLYTHSLRQFYRDCDIYGTIDYIFGNAAVVLQNCNIYSRLPLDNQFNTLTAQGRTDPNQNTGTSIQNCTIRAAKDLASSNSSTKTYLGRPWKEYSTTVIMQSFIDSLIDPAGWSAWSGDFALSTLYYAEFNNTGPGSNTTNRVHWPGYHVISGTEAANFTVSNFIAGGFWLPGTGVPYVGGLQGFTISCAPRFVSSEKKLQYIVAIIEAILAVSLQSTVIYTGRTDQCISVAIEAANDFASVKASKSRGRPTKLCPTAAKRKGKIIKMSYGDDSNRKRRMAVIGISSFLLVAMVVAVSVGVGLGNGGNEDLNDSSHKSTNQVSASMKAVKAICQPTDYKKTCEENLQKAAGNTTDPRELIKMAFQIAEKHVNEAYKKSKVLEELSKDPRTRGALQSCKELMTMSVDELKQSLNKVTDFDITEIEKLMADVKTWLSASITYQETCLDGFQNTTTNAGKEMKKGLKLSMELSDNLLAIVSGISSAIPSLESLGQRRLLQDDLPVLGHGDQIFPTWTDFGKRRLLAEPASKIKADIVVAKDGSGDFSTIREALDHVPIKSSKTFVLYIKAGIYQEYIDFNKSMTNLMVIGDGMETTRIVGNKNFVDGINTYHTATVVVLGDNFVAKNIGFENNAGAIKHQAVALRVSADYALFYNCSMDGHQDTLYTHAKRQFYRDCTISGTIDFVFGDASVVLQNCKFLIRKPLENQQCIVTAQGRKMRRQPSAIIIQNSTITAHPDLFPERKLFKAYLGRPWKEFSRTIIMESFIDDVIQPEGWLPWLGTFGLKTCWYAEFNNNGPGSSKAARVKWNGIKTIDRQHALDFTPGRFFKGGAWIKATGIPYTPFLVSK
;
A
#
# COMPACT_ATOMS: atom_id res chain seq x y z
N MET A 1 -25.25 58.08 -43.31
CA MET A 1 -24.00 58.46 -42.63
C MET A 1 -23.74 57.41 -41.55
N ALA A 2 -22.91 56.38 -41.71
CA ALA A 2 -21.93 56.05 -42.74
C ALA A 2 -20.79 57.05 -42.94
N SER A 3 -19.57 56.60 -42.62
CA SER A 3 -18.27 57.05 -43.14
C SER A 3 -17.80 58.50 -42.86
N LYS A 4 -16.54 58.61 -42.41
CA LYS A 4 -15.61 59.76 -42.58
C LYS A 4 -16.10 61.15 -42.16
N LEU A 5 -15.57 61.63 -41.03
CA LEU A 5 -14.79 62.87 -41.08
C LEU A 5 -13.30 62.51 -40.99
N ILE A 6 -12.45 63.34 -41.59
CA ILE A 6 -11.00 63.16 -41.78
C ILE A 6 -10.32 64.52 -41.49
N THR A 7 -9.04 64.48 -41.09
CA THR A 7 -8.11 65.63 -40.96
C THR A 7 -8.52 66.80 -40.06
N SER A 8 -7.90 66.85 -38.88
CA SER A 8 -6.65 67.62 -38.73
C SER A 8 -5.63 66.70 -38.02
N CYS A 9 -4.34 66.56 -38.36
CA CYS A 9 -3.29 67.53 -38.70
C CYS A 9 -2.94 68.45 -37.50
N THR A 10 -1.70 68.59 -37.03
CA THR A 10 -0.42 67.95 -37.46
C THR A 10 0.65 68.08 -36.35
N THR A 11 1.82 67.47 -36.59
CA THR A 11 3.13 67.60 -35.89
C THR A 11 3.39 66.83 -34.57
N SER A 12 4.56 66.18 -34.56
CA SER A 12 5.38 65.71 -33.41
C SER A 12 4.71 64.85 -32.33
N LEU A 13 4.85 63.52 -32.26
CA LEU A 13 5.39 62.48 -33.17
C LEU A 13 6.78 62.65 -33.81
N LEU A 14 7.81 62.95 -33.02
CA LEU A 14 9.18 62.43 -33.26
C LEU A 14 10.00 62.45 -31.95
N LEU A 15 11.02 61.59 -31.85
CA LEU A 15 11.92 61.42 -30.71
C LEU A 15 11.25 61.14 -29.34
N LEU A 16 10.70 59.93 -29.18
CA LEU A 16 10.97 59.08 -28.00
C LEU A 16 10.67 57.59 -28.28
N LEU A 17 11.11 57.13 -29.46
CA LEU A 17 11.41 55.71 -29.68
C LEU A 17 12.67 55.33 -28.87
N LEU A 18 12.87 54.03 -28.64
CA LEU A 18 13.97 53.44 -27.85
C LEU A 18 13.84 53.55 -26.31
N CYS A 19 12.78 52.96 -25.73
CA CYS A 19 12.96 51.94 -24.68
C CYS A 19 11.62 51.30 -24.27
N SER A 20 11.37 50.08 -24.73
CA SER A 20 10.25 49.25 -24.29
C SER A 20 10.66 47.77 -24.26
N PRO A 21 10.84 47.17 -23.07
CA PRO A 21 10.85 45.72 -22.96
C PRO A 21 9.42 45.17 -23.05
N SER A 22 9.26 44.05 -23.74
CA SER A 22 7.96 43.39 -23.92
C SER A 22 7.42 42.80 -22.62
N LEU A 23 6.09 42.79 -22.48
CA LEU A 23 5.40 41.91 -21.53
C LEU A 23 5.52 40.46 -22.00
N ALA A 24 6.65 39.83 -21.68
CA ALA A 24 6.84 38.40 -21.84
C ALA A 24 6.02 37.64 -20.79
N ASN A 25 5.33 36.56 -21.22
CA ASN A 25 4.82 35.55 -20.29
C ASN A 25 6.03 34.86 -19.63
N TYR A 26 6.40 35.31 -18.43
CA TYR A 26 7.46 34.66 -17.66
C TYR A 26 7.01 33.27 -17.21
N SER A 27 7.60 32.24 -17.81
CA SER A 27 7.85 30.98 -17.10
C SER A 27 8.58 31.29 -15.80
N PHE A 28 8.28 30.55 -14.72
CA PHE A 28 9.10 30.56 -13.51
C PHE A 28 10.49 30.01 -13.84
N SER A 29 11.41 30.89 -14.24
CA SER A 29 12.85 30.63 -14.20
C SER A 29 13.26 30.44 -12.74
N SER A 30 14.14 29.47 -12.47
CA SER A 30 14.68 29.22 -11.13
C SER A 30 15.34 30.48 -10.56
N ILE A 31 14.63 31.19 -9.67
CA ILE A 31 15.19 32.35 -8.97
C ILE A 31 16.21 31.79 -7.98
N PHE A 32 17.48 32.00 -8.31
CA PHE A 32 18.59 31.76 -7.39
C PHE A 32 18.50 32.78 -6.25
N ASN A 33 18.16 32.28 -5.07
CA ASN A 33 18.13 33.05 -3.84
C ASN A 33 19.50 32.95 -3.16
N THR A 34 19.70 33.79 -2.14
CA THR A 34 20.82 33.68 -1.20
C THR A 34 20.27 33.44 0.22
N PRO A 35 21.07 32.96 1.19
CA PRO A 35 20.62 32.81 2.58
C PRO A 35 20.04 34.12 3.15
N GLU A 36 20.62 35.26 2.78
CA GLU A 36 20.21 36.58 3.27
C GLU A 36 18.76 36.91 2.92
N THR A 37 18.32 36.56 1.71
CA THR A 37 16.96 36.85 1.20
C THR A 37 15.98 35.73 1.48
N ILE A 38 16.42 34.46 1.49
CA ILE A 38 15.52 33.34 1.70
C ILE A 38 15.10 33.20 3.16
N CYS A 39 15.97 33.57 4.11
CA CYS A 39 15.73 33.34 5.53
C CYS A 39 14.85 34.38 6.23
N ASP A 40 14.59 35.55 5.62
CA ASP A 40 13.91 36.68 6.29
C ASP A 40 12.50 36.32 6.81
N ASN A 41 11.79 35.46 6.09
CA ASN A 41 10.45 34.97 6.48
C ASN A 41 10.51 33.58 7.14
N THR A 42 11.55 33.30 7.92
CA THR A 42 11.64 32.14 8.83
C THR A 42 11.60 32.64 10.28
N ARG A 43 11.13 31.81 11.23
CA ARG A 43 11.02 32.21 12.65
C ARG A 43 12.38 32.51 13.30
N PHE A 44 13.46 31.93 12.76
CA PHE A 44 14.83 32.10 13.25
C PHE A 44 15.75 32.59 12.13
N PRO A 45 15.58 33.83 11.63
CA PRO A 45 16.21 34.29 10.39
C PRO A 45 17.74 34.35 10.48
N GLN A 46 18.30 34.70 11.64
CA GLN A 46 19.76 34.72 11.87
C GLN A 46 20.37 33.32 11.91
N PHE A 47 19.68 32.36 12.55
CA PHE A 47 20.09 30.95 12.57
C PHE A 47 19.98 30.32 11.18
N CYS A 48 18.89 30.60 10.46
CA CYS A 48 18.72 30.18 9.07
C CYS A 48 19.90 30.66 8.21
N LYS A 49 20.26 31.95 8.30
CA LYS A 49 21.38 32.53 7.56
C LYS A 49 22.70 31.81 7.87
N SER A 50 23.08 31.67 9.14
CA SER A 50 24.33 31.01 9.53
C SER A 50 24.35 29.49 9.30
N SER A 51 23.18 28.84 9.21
CA SER A 51 23.07 27.41 8.91
C SER A 51 23.21 27.07 7.42
N LEU A 52 22.99 28.02 6.50
CA LEU A 52 22.99 27.79 5.06
C LEU A 52 24.28 28.30 4.38
N PRO A 53 24.70 27.72 3.25
CA PRO A 53 25.98 28.07 2.61
C PRO A 53 25.91 29.43 1.88
N HIS A 54 26.38 30.50 2.54
CA HIS A 54 26.46 31.87 1.98
C HIS A 54 27.11 31.95 0.59
N ASN A 55 28.20 31.23 0.36
CA ASN A 55 29.01 31.35 -0.86
C ASN A 55 28.46 30.58 -2.08
N LYS A 56 27.21 30.10 -2.04
CA LYS A 56 26.57 29.41 -3.18
C LYS A 56 25.11 29.85 -3.35
N PRO A 57 24.75 30.52 -4.47
CA PRO A 57 23.35 30.76 -4.80
C PRO A 57 22.62 29.43 -5.08
N GLY A 58 21.35 29.34 -4.70
CA GLY A 58 20.57 28.10 -4.82
C GLY A 58 19.06 28.33 -4.88
N THR A 59 18.28 27.29 -5.19
CA THR A 59 16.81 27.35 -5.13
C THR A 59 16.32 27.14 -3.69
N ILE A 60 15.05 27.48 -3.43
CA ILE A 60 14.40 27.16 -2.16
C ILE A 60 14.38 25.66 -1.86
N HIS A 61 14.29 24.83 -2.91
CA HIS A 61 14.29 23.38 -2.80
C HIS A 61 15.67 22.84 -2.41
N ASP A 62 16.76 23.47 -2.85
CA ASP A 62 18.13 23.11 -2.46
C ASP A 62 18.40 23.45 -0.99
N TYR A 63 18.09 24.68 -0.57
CA TYR A 63 18.25 25.10 0.81
C TYR A 63 17.36 24.29 1.77
N ALA A 64 16.14 23.92 1.36
CA ALA A 64 15.29 23.01 2.12
C ALA A 64 15.91 21.61 2.23
N LYS A 65 16.42 21.02 1.13
CA LYS A 65 17.12 19.72 1.14
C LYS A 65 18.33 19.72 2.08
N ILE A 66 19.10 20.81 2.12
CA ILE A 66 20.21 21.02 3.07
C ILE A 66 19.68 21.09 4.51
N SER A 67 18.63 21.88 4.76
CA SER A 67 18.03 22.04 6.09
C SER A 67 17.44 20.72 6.63
N PHE A 68 16.89 19.85 5.77
CA PHE A 68 16.48 18.49 6.14
C PHE A 68 17.66 17.58 6.50
N GLN A 69 18.76 17.63 5.74
CA GLN A 69 19.97 16.86 6.07
C GLN A 69 20.55 17.27 7.44
N GLN A 70 20.59 18.58 7.72
CA GLN A 70 20.99 19.12 9.02
C GLN A 70 20.02 18.69 10.13
N SER A 71 18.72 18.78 9.88
CA SER A 71 17.68 18.33 10.82
C SER A 71 17.84 16.85 11.18
N LEU A 72 18.05 15.98 10.19
CA LEU A 72 18.25 14.55 10.41
C LEU A 72 19.54 14.25 11.17
N SER A 73 20.65 14.92 10.80
CA SER A 73 21.92 14.83 11.53
C SER A 73 21.77 15.28 12.98
N HIS A 74 21.05 16.38 13.23
CA HIS A 74 20.75 16.85 14.57
C HIS A 74 19.91 15.84 15.35
N ALA A 75 18.85 15.29 14.75
CA ALA A 75 17.99 14.30 15.40
C ALA A 75 18.78 13.04 15.83
N GLN A 76 19.71 12.58 14.98
CA GLN A 76 20.62 11.47 15.28
C GLN A 76 21.58 11.80 16.44
N SER A 77 22.20 12.98 16.43
CA SER A 77 23.08 13.44 17.53
C SER A 77 22.32 13.62 18.84
N PHE A 78 21.08 14.14 18.79
CA PHE A 78 20.22 14.30 19.96
C PHE A 78 19.78 12.95 20.54
N LEU A 79 19.38 11.99 19.69
CA LEU A 79 19.08 10.62 20.12
C LEU A 79 20.28 9.98 20.83
N TRP A 80 21.50 10.10 20.29
CA TRP A 80 22.72 9.61 20.92
C TRP A 80 22.95 10.25 22.30
N LEU A 81 22.73 11.56 22.42
CA LEU A 81 22.92 12.29 23.68
C LEU A 81 21.89 11.88 24.74
N VAL A 82 20.61 11.71 24.37
CA VAL A 82 19.57 11.18 25.27
C VAL A 82 19.89 9.74 25.67
N GLN A 83 20.37 8.89 24.75
CA GLN A 83 20.84 7.53 25.07
C GLN A 83 22.04 7.53 26.03
N HIS A 84 22.95 8.51 25.93
CA HIS A 84 24.07 8.65 26.85
C HIS A 84 23.57 8.96 28.28
N TYR A 85 22.74 9.99 28.45
CA TYR A 85 22.18 10.34 29.77
C TYR A 85 21.29 9.24 30.36
N SER A 86 20.57 8.50 29.51
CA SER A 86 19.74 7.34 29.94
C SER A 86 20.54 6.13 30.42
N ARG A 87 21.87 6.09 30.21
CA ARG A 87 22.76 4.99 30.62
C ARG A 87 23.62 5.32 31.85
N LEU A 88 23.49 6.53 32.42
CA LEU A 88 24.28 6.93 33.59
C LEU A 88 23.79 6.23 34.88
N PRO A 89 24.68 5.73 35.77
CA PRO A 89 24.28 4.95 36.94
C PRO A 89 23.44 5.73 37.98
N SER A 90 22.21 5.23 38.20
CA SER A 90 21.41 5.23 39.45
C SER A 90 21.20 6.52 40.28
N THR A 91 21.75 7.67 39.89
CA THR A 91 21.62 8.96 40.62
C THR A 91 20.49 9.85 40.07
N LEU A 92 19.85 9.46 38.98
CA LEU A 92 18.73 10.19 38.39
C LEU A 92 17.40 9.86 39.07
N TYR A 93 16.63 10.89 39.41
CA TYR A 93 15.26 10.75 39.91
C TYR A 93 14.36 10.06 38.88
N LYS A 94 13.41 9.24 39.35
CA LYS A 94 12.41 8.55 38.51
C LYS A 94 11.67 9.50 37.53
N SER A 95 11.39 10.72 37.96
CA SER A 95 10.76 11.77 37.14
C SER A 95 11.63 12.18 35.94
N THR A 96 12.95 12.28 36.12
CA THR A 96 13.93 12.53 35.07
C THR A 96 14.08 11.32 34.13
N ILE A 97 14.07 10.10 34.67
CA ILE A 97 14.16 8.87 33.86
C ILE A 97 12.97 8.77 32.90
N LEU A 98 11.73 8.96 33.37
CA LEU A 98 10.54 8.92 32.51
C LEU A 98 10.55 10.04 31.44
N ALA A 99 11.08 11.23 31.76
CA ALA A 99 11.25 12.30 30.78
C ALA A 99 12.34 11.98 29.72
N LEU A 100 13.41 11.28 30.11
CA LEU A 100 14.43 10.79 29.17
C LEU A 100 13.88 9.66 28.28
N GLU A 101 13.04 8.76 28.81
CA GLU A 101 12.34 7.73 28.03
C GLU A 101 11.38 8.35 27.00
N ASP A 102 10.65 9.40 27.37
CA ASP A 102 9.82 10.18 26.45
C ASP A 102 10.66 10.83 25.35
N CYS A 103 11.74 11.54 25.71
CA CYS A 103 12.67 12.14 24.74
C CYS A 103 13.31 11.10 23.82
N LEU A 104 13.64 9.91 24.33
CA LEU A 104 14.23 8.81 23.54
C LEU A 104 13.24 8.30 22.48
N PHE A 105 11.97 8.10 22.87
CA PHE A 105 10.91 7.71 21.95
C PHE A 105 10.65 8.80 20.88
N LEU A 106 10.49 10.05 21.32
CA LEU A 106 10.15 11.19 20.46
C LEU A 106 11.29 11.55 19.48
N ALA A 107 12.55 11.41 19.90
CA ALA A 107 13.71 11.58 19.02
C ALA A 107 13.80 10.48 17.93
N GLN A 108 13.40 9.24 18.24
CA GLN A 108 13.33 8.17 17.24
C GLN A 108 12.22 8.43 16.22
N GLU A 109 11.02 8.86 16.65
CA GLU A 109 9.96 9.28 15.72
C GLU A 109 10.43 10.41 14.79
N ASN A 110 11.23 11.36 15.31
CA ASN A 110 11.78 12.46 14.50
C ASN A 110 12.74 11.97 13.41
N ILE A 111 13.60 11.00 13.70
CA ILE A 111 14.49 10.39 12.71
C ILE A 111 13.69 9.68 11.62
N ASP A 112 12.66 8.91 12.00
CA ASP A 112 11.79 8.21 11.05
C ASP A 112 11.06 9.21 10.12
N TYR A 113 10.48 10.28 10.68
CA TYR A 113 9.73 11.29 9.91
C TYR A 113 10.65 12.07 8.96
N LEU A 114 11.81 12.52 9.43
CA LEU A 114 12.78 13.26 8.61
C LEU A 114 13.38 12.39 7.50
N SER A 115 13.64 11.11 7.79
CA SER A 115 14.13 10.15 6.78
C SER A 115 13.09 9.95 5.66
N TYR A 116 11.82 9.74 6.01
CA TYR A 116 10.73 9.60 5.04
C TYR A 116 10.52 10.87 4.18
N VAL A 117 10.61 12.06 4.78
CA VAL A 117 10.60 13.34 4.05
C VAL A 117 11.76 13.41 3.05
N MET A 118 12.97 13.07 3.48
CA MET A 118 14.16 13.09 2.62
C MET A 118 14.13 12.03 1.51
N GLU A 119 13.60 10.83 1.76
CA GLU A 119 13.42 9.80 0.73
C GLU A 119 12.39 10.21 -0.32
N THR A 120 11.24 10.74 0.12
CA THR A 120 10.21 11.26 -0.77
C THR A 120 10.79 12.35 -1.68
N LEU A 121 11.52 13.32 -1.11
CA LEU A 121 12.13 14.44 -1.84
C LEU A 121 13.38 14.08 -2.68
N LYS A 122 13.97 12.89 -2.49
CA LYS A 122 14.96 12.30 -3.42
C LYS A 122 14.28 11.65 -4.63
N SER A 123 13.07 11.11 -4.46
CA SER A 123 12.34 10.42 -5.52
C SER A 123 11.60 11.36 -6.50
N SER A 124 11.33 12.60 -6.07
CA SER A 124 10.71 13.64 -6.90
C SER A 124 11.74 14.37 -7.77
N THR A 125 11.62 14.23 -9.09
CA THR A 125 12.29 15.11 -10.06
C THR A 125 11.48 16.41 -10.21
N ASP A 126 12.16 17.54 -10.04
CA ASP A 126 11.67 18.92 -10.13
C ASP A 126 10.68 19.37 -9.02
N ASP A 127 10.38 20.66 -9.01
CA ASP A 127 9.91 21.47 -7.87
C ASP A 127 8.47 21.17 -7.38
N ALA A 128 7.77 20.20 -7.96
CA ALA A 128 6.35 19.94 -7.72
C ALA A 128 6.06 18.57 -7.07
N LEU A 129 5.61 18.58 -5.82
CA LEU A 129 5.01 17.41 -5.16
C LEU A 129 3.59 17.14 -5.69
N GLN A 130 3.21 15.87 -5.86
CA GLN A 130 1.94 15.52 -6.48
C GLN A 130 0.79 15.33 -5.47
N GLY A 131 -0.38 15.84 -5.82
CA GLY A 131 -1.65 15.58 -5.11
C GLY A 131 -1.68 16.13 -3.69
N TYR A 132 -1.44 15.22 -2.73
CA TYR A 132 -1.50 15.46 -1.27
C TYR A 132 -0.14 15.26 -0.58
N GLN A 133 0.91 14.89 -1.32
CA GLN A 133 2.25 14.65 -0.77
C GLN A 133 2.80 15.89 -0.02
N ALA A 134 2.51 17.10 -0.49
CA ALA A 134 2.95 18.31 0.21
C ALA A 134 2.31 18.44 1.60
N GLU A 135 1.02 18.10 1.71
CA GLU A 135 0.26 18.13 2.97
C GLU A 135 0.73 17.02 3.91
N ASP A 136 0.94 15.80 3.40
CA ASP A 136 1.50 14.66 4.15
C ASP A 136 2.88 14.99 4.75
N LEU A 137 3.80 15.51 3.94
CA LEU A 137 5.15 15.88 4.41
C LEU A 137 5.12 17.08 5.37
N GLN A 138 4.27 18.09 5.14
CA GLN A 138 4.11 19.21 6.08
C GLN A 138 3.56 18.74 7.43
N THR A 139 2.64 17.76 7.45
CA THR A 139 2.12 17.16 8.68
C THR A 139 3.20 16.38 9.45
N LEU A 140 4.06 15.63 8.76
CA LEU A 140 5.21 14.97 9.40
C LEU A 140 6.21 15.97 9.99
N LEU A 141 6.56 17.03 9.24
CA LEU A 141 7.44 18.11 9.70
C LEU A 141 6.82 18.96 10.83
N SER A 142 5.48 19.07 10.86
CA SER A 142 4.77 19.69 11.98
C SER A 142 4.85 18.82 13.25
N ALA A 143 4.84 17.49 13.07
CA ALA A 143 4.99 16.54 14.17
C ALA A 143 6.44 16.49 14.71
N THR A 144 7.49 16.72 13.92
CA THR A 144 8.87 16.71 14.45
C THR A 144 9.12 17.82 15.47
N LEU A 145 8.64 19.03 15.19
CA LEU A 145 8.60 20.14 16.16
C LEU A 145 7.76 19.79 17.40
N THR A 146 6.61 19.15 17.22
CA THR A 146 5.71 18.76 18.32
C THR A 146 6.35 17.73 19.26
N ASN A 147 7.06 16.76 18.70
CA ASN A 147 7.84 15.76 19.43
C ASN A 147 9.00 16.42 20.20
N GLN A 148 9.70 17.36 19.57
CA GLN A 148 10.80 18.11 20.18
C GLN A 148 10.33 18.93 21.39
N GLU A 149 9.19 19.62 21.25
CA GLU A 149 8.55 20.40 22.31
C GLU A 149 7.99 19.52 23.43
N THR A 150 7.39 18.38 23.11
CA THR A 150 6.89 17.45 24.15
C THR A 150 8.02 16.87 25.00
N CYS A 151 9.18 16.60 24.40
CA CYS A 151 10.41 16.26 25.12
C CYS A 151 10.90 17.43 26.01
N LEU A 152 10.88 18.66 25.47
CA LEU A 152 11.25 19.87 26.23
C LEU A 152 10.37 20.07 27.45
N ASP A 153 9.05 20.02 27.31
CA ASP A 153 8.08 20.21 28.38
C ASP A 153 8.23 19.14 29.47
N GLY A 154 8.42 17.87 29.07
CA GLY A 154 8.71 16.77 30.00
C GLY A 154 9.97 17.00 30.84
N LEU A 155 11.08 17.38 30.20
CA LEU A 155 12.33 17.71 30.91
C LEU A 155 12.20 18.98 31.76
N GLN A 156 11.50 20.01 31.28
CA GLN A 156 11.33 21.26 32.02
C GLN A 156 10.52 21.06 33.30
N TYR A 157 9.43 20.29 33.23
CA TYR A 157 8.48 20.07 34.33
C TYR A 157 8.93 18.96 35.31
N ARG A 158 9.73 17.97 34.88
CA ARG A 158 10.06 16.78 35.70
C ARG A 158 11.56 16.54 35.99
N SER A 159 12.49 17.21 35.30
CA SER A 159 13.92 17.05 35.61
C SER A 159 14.35 17.91 36.81
N SER A 160 14.36 17.29 37.99
CA SER A 160 15.04 17.80 39.19
C SER A 160 16.57 17.74 39.08
N SER A 161 17.11 17.05 38.06
CA SER A 161 18.52 17.13 37.69
C SER A 161 18.77 18.41 36.88
N SER A 162 19.41 19.41 37.49
CA SER A 162 19.83 20.63 36.81
C SER A 162 20.90 20.38 35.76
N SER A 163 21.84 19.45 36.01
CA SER A 163 22.90 19.09 35.05
C SER A 163 22.33 18.44 33.79
N THR A 164 21.43 17.46 33.92
CA THR A 164 20.78 16.80 32.77
C THR A 164 19.89 17.79 31.99
N LYS A 165 19.14 18.64 32.70
CA LYS A 165 18.29 19.69 32.10
C LYS A 165 19.14 20.68 31.30
N ASN A 166 20.19 21.24 31.90
CA ASN A 166 21.08 22.20 31.25
C ASN A 166 21.83 21.60 30.04
N ALA A 167 22.27 20.34 30.14
CA ALA A 167 22.97 19.66 29.06
C ALA A 167 22.08 19.36 27.83
N LEU A 168 20.78 19.12 28.03
CA LEU A 168 19.84 18.83 26.93
C LEU A 168 19.14 20.08 26.39
N LEU A 169 19.00 21.17 27.17
CA LEU A 169 18.32 22.40 26.75
C LEU A 169 18.92 23.04 25.48
N VAL A 170 20.25 23.15 25.38
CA VAL A 170 20.90 23.76 24.20
C VAL A 170 20.76 22.88 22.94
N PRO A 171 21.00 21.55 22.98
CA PRO A 171 20.62 20.65 21.91
C PRO A 171 19.15 20.78 21.50
N ILE A 172 18.22 20.78 22.46
CA ILE A 172 16.78 20.85 22.14
C ILE A 172 16.42 22.13 21.40
N SER A 173 16.92 23.28 21.87
CA SER A 173 16.75 24.59 21.22
C SER A 173 17.29 24.59 19.79
N ASN A 174 18.50 24.07 19.58
CA ASN A 174 19.10 23.95 18.24
C ASN A 174 18.27 23.05 17.31
N GLY A 175 17.69 21.96 17.83
CA GLY A 175 16.78 21.10 17.08
C GLY A 175 15.47 21.82 16.70
N THR A 176 14.85 22.55 17.63
CA THR A 176 13.66 23.38 17.34
C THR A 176 13.96 24.42 16.26
N MET A 177 15.15 25.06 16.30
CA MET A 177 15.57 26.00 15.24
C MET A 177 15.78 25.31 13.88
N HIS A 178 16.48 24.17 13.82
CA HIS A 178 16.64 23.41 12.57
C HIS A 178 15.29 22.97 11.99
N TYR A 179 14.40 22.38 12.79
CA TYR A 179 13.11 21.86 12.31
C TYR A 179 12.17 23.00 11.87
N SER A 180 12.19 24.14 12.56
CA SER A 180 11.45 25.35 12.17
C SER A 180 11.92 25.91 10.83
N VAL A 181 13.23 26.06 10.62
CA VAL A 181 13.80 26.51 9.34
C VAL A 181 13.47 25.53 8.22
N ALA A 182 13.61 24.22 8.47
CA ALA A 182 13.27 23.18 7.49
C ALA A 182 11.78 23.22 7.09
N LEU A 183 10.86 23.37 8.06
CA LEU A 183 9.43 23.48 7.81
C LEU A 183 9.05 24.79 7.11
N ALA A 184 9.68 25.91 7.44
CA ALA A 184 9.43 27.21 6.79
C ALA A 184 9.90 27.22 5.32
N LEU A 185 11.10 26.69 5.04
CA LEU A 185 11.61 26.51 3.68
C LEU A 185 10.74 25.52 2.89
N PHE A 186 10.27 24.43 3.52
CA PHE A 186 9.35 23.48 2.90
C PHE A 186 8.01 24.12 2.51
N THR A 187 7.42 24.87 3.44
CA THR A 187 6.08 25.46 3.27
C THR A 187 6.09 26.48 2.14
N ARG A 188 7.16 27.29 2.04
CA ARG A 188 7.37 28.26 0.96
C ARG A 188 7.78 27.61 -0.37
N GLY A 189 8.52 26.50 -0.35
CA GLY A 189 8.92 25.77 -1.55
C GLY A 189 7.77 24.99 -2.20
N TRP A 190 7.07 24.13 -1.43
CA TRP A 190 6.09 23.19 -1.99
C TRP A 190 4.65 23.47 -1.60
N ALA A 191 4.37 23.77 -0.32
CA ALA A 191 2.99 23.85 0.18
C ALA A 191 2.20 25.07 -0.37
N HIS A 192 2.90 26.18 -0.64
CA HIS A 192 2.30 27.46 -1.06
C HIS A 192 1.50 27.42 -2.38
N SER A 193 1.64 26.34 -3.16
CA SER A 193 0.90 26.07 -4.40
C SER A 193 -0.54 25.57 -4.18
N THR A 194 -0.86 25.01 -3.00
CA THR A 194 -2.11 24.24 -2.79
C THR A 194 -3.31 25.06 -2.32
N MET A 195 -3.08 26.24 -1.72
CA MET A 195 -4.10 27.05 -1.04
C MET A 195 -5.02 27.85 -1.97
N LYS A 196 -4.69 28.02 -3.26
CA LYS A 196 -5.51 28.81 -4.20
C LYS A 196 -6.35 27.92 -5.12
N GLY A 197 -7.64 27.80 -4.83
CA GLY A 197 -8.67 27.40 -5.81
C GLY A 197 -9.28 26.00 -5.69
N ARG A 198 -9.16 25.30 -4.55
CA ARG A 198 -9.78 23.97 -4.35
C ARG A 198 -11.24 24.02 -3.88
N TYR A 199 -12.12 24.71 -4.61
CA TYR A 199 -13.55 24.43 -4.53
C TYR A 199 -13.85 23.08 -5.20
N LEU A 200 -13.73 21.99 -4.44
CA LEU A 200 -14.16 20.67 -4.89
C LEU A 200 -15.69 20.68 -5.00
N THR A 201 -16.19 20.54 -6.24
CA THR A 201 -17.59 20.16 -6.48
C THR A 201 -17.92 18.92 -5.67
N GLU A 202 -19.01 18.95 -4.90
CA GLU A 202 -19.41 17.83 -4.05
C GLU A 202 -19.49 16.53 -4.85
N ARG A 203 -18.61 15.58 -4.52
CA ARG A 203 -18.87 14.18 -4.84
C ARG A 203 -20.11 13.80 -4.04
N LYS A 204 -21.26 13.67 -4.72
CA LYS A 204 -22.54 13.21 -4.14
C LYS A 204 -22.27 12.18 -3.05
N HIS A 205 -22.77 12.45 -1.85
CA HIS A 205 -22.63 11.59 -0.68
C HIS A 205 -22.96 10.13 -1.04
N VAL A 206 -21.94 9.26 -1.13
CA VAL A 206 -22.12 7.82 -1.40
C VAL A 206 -22.83 7.11 -0.23
N PHE A 207 -23.10 7.84 0.85
CA PHE A 207 -23.88 7.43 2.01
C PHE A 207 -25.00 8.43 2.38
N SER A 208 -25.55 9.22 1.44
CA SER A 208 -26.74 10.05 1.72
C SER A 208 -27.99 9.21 2.03
N ASP A 209 -28.11 8.03 1.41
CA ASP A 209 -29.24 7.09 1.63
C ASP A 209 -29.19 6.38 3.00
N LEU A 210 -28.47 6.96 3.97
CA LEU A 210 -28.30 6.48 5.34
C LEU A 210 -28.57 7.54 6.43
N GLU A 211 -29.12 8.71 6.07
CA GLU A 211 -29.62 9.67 7.08
C GLU A 211 -30.71 9.02 7.98
N ASP A 212 -31.54 8.13 7.43
CA ASP A 212 -32.43 7.24 8.19
C ASP A 212 -31.68 6.03 8.75
N GLY A 213 -30.95 6.17 9.86
CA GLY A 213 -30.15 5.04 10.35
C GLY A 213 -29.31 5.13 11.61
N ALA A 214 -29.65 5.90 12.64
CA ALA A 214 -28.91 5.89 13.92
C ALA A 214 -28.77 4.48 14.57
N SER A 215 -29.60 3.52 14.16
CA SER A 215 -29.63 2.10 14.55
C SER A 215 -28.79 1.16 13.68
N LYS A 216 -28.20 1.62 12.57
CA LYS A 216 -27.42 0.81 11.63
C LYS A 216 -25.92 0.95 11.94
N GLY A 217 -25.26 -0.16 12.30
CA GLY A 217 -23.84 -0.19 12.63
C GLY A 217 -22.91 -0.01 11.42
N LEU A 218 -21.60 0.10 11.65
CA LEU A 218 -20.59 0.24 10.59
C LEU A 218 -20.75 -0.84 9.49
N PRO A 219 -20.54 -0.49 8.21
CA PRO A 219 -20.74 -1.40 7.07
C PRO A 219 -19.56 -2.37 6.92
N LEU A 220 -19.32 -3.22 7.93
CA LEU A 220 -18.18 -4.13 7.99
C LEU A 220 -18.32 -5.32 7.03
N ILE A 221 -17.32 -5.51 6.17
CA ILE A 221 -17.18 -6.65 5.24
C ILE A 221 -16.14 -7.61 5.80
N MET A 222 -16.58 -8.76 6.29
CA MET A 222 -15.74 -9.77 6.96
C MET A 222 -16.08 -11.21 6.54
N SER A 223 -15.20 -12.17 6.86
CA SER A 223 -15.42 -13.60 6.55
C SER A 223 -16.68 -14.15 7.23
N SER A 224 -17.26 -15.25 6.74
CA SER A 224 -18.42 -15.88 7.42
C SER A 224 -18.12 -16.29 8.86
N LYS A 225 -16.88 -16.69 9.17
CA LYS A 225 -16.46 -17.11 10.51
C LYS A 225 -16.27 -15.91 11.43
N ASP A 226 -15.62 -14.86 10.93
CA ASP A 226 -15.44 -13.60 11.67
C ASP A 226 -16.77 -12.90 11.90
N LYS A 227 -17.69 -13.00 10.93
CA LYS A 227 -19.09 -12.56 11.07
C LYS A 227 -19.83 -13.32 12.16
N GLN A 228 -19.77 -14.66 12.17
CA GLN A 228 -20.40 -15.45 13.25
C GLN A 228 -19.84 -15.10 14.64
N ILE A 229 -18.53 -14.87 14.74
CA ILE A 229 -17.90 -14.41 15.99
C ILE A 229 -18.40 -13.02 16.36
N TYR A 230 -18.40 -12.05 15.44
CA TYR A 230 -18.83 -10.68 15.69
C TYR A 230 -20.33 -10.59 16.05
N GLU A 231 -21.19 -11.29 15.32
CA GLU A 231 -22.64 -11.33 15.58
C GLU A 231 -22.96 -12.00 16.93
N SER A 232 -22.17 -12.98 17.37
CA SER A 232 -22.39 -13.65 18.67
C SER A 232 -21.97 -12.81 19.88
N VAL A 233 -20.96 -11.93 19.75
CA VAL A 233 -20.49 -11.07 20.86
C VAL A 233 -21.06 -9.64 20.85
N SER A 234 -21.55 -9.15 19.71
CA SER A 234 -22.18 -7.83 19.60
C SER A 234 -23.71 -7.86 19.71
N GLY A 235 -24.33 -9.04 19.54
CA GLY A 235 -25.78 -9.18 19.45
C GLY A 235 -26.42 -8.51 18.22
N ARG A 236 -25.62 -7.85 17.36
CA ARG A 236 -26.07 -7.11 16.19
C ARG A 236 -25.78 -7.93 14.94
N ARG A 237 -26.81 -8.15 14.11
CA ARG A 237 -26.63 -8.77 12.79
C ARG A 237 -25.90 -7.79 11.86
N VAL A 238 -24.80 -8.22 11.26
CA VAL A 238 -24.10 -7.42 10.23
C VAL A 238 -24.98 -7.43 8.98
N LEU A 239 -25.30 -6.26 8.44
CA LEU A 239 -26.17 -6.13 7.27
C LEU A 239 -25.61 -6.91 6.07
N LYS A 240 -26.49 -7.43 5.21
CA LYS A 240 -26.09 -7.85 3.86
C LYS A 240 -25.88 -6.57 3.03
N ALA A 241 -24.64 -6.10 2.95
CA ALA A 241 -24.27 -5.10 1.95
C ALA A 241 -24.58 -5.68 0.55
N SER A 242 -25.47 -5.02 -0.18
CA SER A 242 -25.97 -5.48 -1.49
C SER A 242 -25.10 -5.04 -2.67
N ASN A 243 -24.07 -4.24 -2.42
CA ASN A 243 -23.08 -3.78 -3.40
C ASN A 243 -21.70 -3.58 -2.73
N LEU A 244 -20.67 -3.32 -3.56
CA LEU A 244 -19.23 -3.34 -3.25
C LEU A 244 -18.69 -2.28 -2.25
N THR A 245 -19.56 -1.62 -1.49
CA THR A 245 -19.21 -0.46 -0.65
C THR A 245 -19.29 -0.77 0.85
N GLY A 246 -18.14 -0.98 1.51
CA GLY A 246 -18.05 -1.21 2.95
C GLY A 246 -16.61 -1.36 3.44
N VAL A 247 -16.45 -1.39 4.77
CA VAL A 247 -15.15 -1.43 5.46
C VAL A 247 -14.64 -2.86 5.50
N LEU A 248 -13.55 -3.15 4.78
CA LEU A 248 -12.93 -4.48 4.81
C LEU A 248 -12.34 -4.77 6.21
N VAL A 249 -12.56 -5.98 6.70
CA VAL A 249 -12.04 -6.51 7.97
C VAL A 249 -11.24 -7.79 7.69
N SER A 250 -9.95 -7.77 8.02
CA SER A 250 -9.03 -8.90 7.81
C SER A 250 -9.26 -10.04 8.81
N LYS A 251 -9.60 -9.69 10.05
CA LYS A 251 -9.83 -10.64 11.15
C LYS A 251 -10.67 -10.00 12.25
N VAL A 252 -11.52 -10.79 12.91
CA VAL A 252 -12.10 -10.45 14.22
C VAL A 252 -11.46 -11.33 15.30
N VAL A 253 -11.04 -10.72 16.40
CA VAL A 253 -10.70 -11.40 17.66
C VAL A 253 -11.51 -10.82 18.81
N VAL A 254 -11.68 -11.58 19.89
CA VAL A 254 -12.49 -11.20 21.05
C VAL A 254 -11.60 -11.18 22.30
N VAL A 255 -11.67 -10.06 23.02
CA VAL A 255 -11.14 -9.89 24.38
C VAL A 255 -12.29 -10.04 25.36
N ASP A 256 -12.11 -10.91 26.36
CA ASP A 256 -13.07 -11.17 27.43
C ASP A 256 -12.31 -11.21 28.78
N PRO A 257 -12.38 -10.15 29.60
CA PRO A 257 -11.61 -10.05 30.83
C PRO A 257 -12.13 -10.96 31.96
N TYR A 258 -13.33 -11.55 31.84
CA TYR A 258 -13.96 -12.32 32.91
C TYR A 258 -14.24 -13.80 32.55
N GLY A 259 -14.28 -14.14 31.27
CA GLY A 259 -14.67 -15.48 30.80
C GLY A 259 -13.57 -16.28 30.09
N SER A 260 -13.97 -16.90 28.97
CA SER A 260 -13.20 -17.92 28.22
C SER A 260 -12.91 -17.51 26.77
N GLY A 261 -12.93 -16.20 26.49
CA GLY A 261 -12.47 -15.64 25.22
C GLY A 261 -11.01 -15.99 24.90
N LYS A 262 -10.61 -15.77 23.63
CA LYS A 262 -9.26 -16.13 23.15
C LYS A 262 -8.16 -15.35 23.88
N PHE A 263 -8.45 -14.11 24.28
CA PHE A 263 -7.56 -13.21 24.99
C PHE A 263 -8.27 -12.64 26.21
N ARG A 264 -7.53 -12.46 27.31
CA ARG A 264 -8.06 -11.88 28.57
C ARG A 264 -7.75 -10.40 28.72
N THR A 265 -6.73 -9.91 28.01
CA THR A 265 -6.36 -8.50 27.96
C THR A 265 -6.41 -7.98 26.53
N ILE A 266 -6.64 -6.68 26.39
CA ILE A 266 -6.53 -5.96 25.12
C ILE A 266 -5.06 -5.98 24.67
N THR A 267 -4.13 -5.86 25.62
CA THR A 267 -2.69 -5.95 25.38
C THR A 267 -2.27 -7.25 24.67
N GLU A 268 -2.78 -8.42 25.09
CA GLU A 268 -2.59 -9.70 24.37
C GLU A 268 -3.11 -9.66 22.93
N ALA A 269 -4.32 -9.12 22.72
CA ALA A 269 -4.96 -9.08 21.42
C ALA A 269 -4.26 -8.10 20.46
N VAL A 270 -3.72 -6.99 20.97
CA VAL A 270 -2.87 -6.04 20.22
C VAL A 270 -1.53 -6.67 19.87
N ALA A 271 -0.88 -7.37 20.81
CA ALA A 271 0.35 -8.10 20.53
C ALA A 271 0.16 -9.13 19.40
N ALA A 272 -0.96 -9.84 19.42
CA ALA A 272 -1.37 -10.84 18.42
C ALA A 272 -1.98 -10.26 17.12
N ALA A 273 -2.13 -8.95 16.99
CA ALA A 273 -2.46 -8.29 15.72
C ALA A 273 -1.23 -8.30 14.79
N PRO A 274 -1.40 -8.33 13.45
CA PRO A 274 -0.27 -8.25 12.53
C PRO A 274 0.48 -6.91 12.68
N ASN A 275 1.79 -6.95 12.41
CA ASN A 275 2.57 -5.75 12.19
C ASN A 275 2.40 -5.28 10.74
N ASN A 276 2.63 -3.99 10.50
CA ASN A 276 2.73 -3.33 9.19
C ASN A 276 1.55 -3.59 8.24
N THR A 277 0.33 -3.78 8.79
CA THR A 277 -0.91 -3.82 8.01
C THR A 277 -0.99 -2.62 7.07
N VAL A 278 -1.39 -2.85 5.83
CA VAL A 278 -1.73 -1.80 4.88
C VAL A 278 -3.25 -1.70 4.74
N ALA A 279 -3.78 -0.49 4.47
CA ALA A 279 -5.23 -0.26 4.31
C ALA A 279 -5.92 -1.25 3.35
N SER A 280 -5.19 -1.73 2.33
CA SER A 280 -5.62 -2.78 1.39
C SER A 280 -6.13 -4.06 2.03
N ASN A 281 -5.60 -4.44 3.19
CA ASN A 281 -5.85 -5.74 3.80
C ASN A 281 -7.14 -5.74 4.63
N GLY A 282 -7.66 -4.55 4.96
CA GLY A 282 -8.78 -4.37 5.88
C GLY A 282 -8.38 -4.48 7.35
N TYR A 283 -9.22 -3.89 8.20
CA TYR A 283 -8.97 -3.72 9.62
C TYR A 283 -8.81 -5.04 10.36
N TYR A 284 -7.79 -5.11 11.22
CA TYR A 284 -7.74 -6.13 12.27
C TYR A 284 -8.66 -5.67 13.41
N VAL A 285 -9.81 -6.31 13.56
CA VAL A 285 -10.83 -5.94 14.53
C VAL A 285 -10.60 -6.67 15.85
N ILE A 286 -10.30 -5.90 16.90
CA ILE A 286 -10.38 -6.35 18.29
C ILE A 286 -11.77 -5.96 18.81
N TYR A 287 -12.64 -6.95 19.00
CA TYR A 287 -13.88 -6.75 19.74
C TYR A 287 -13.62 -6.92 21.23
N VAL A 288 -14.01 -5.94 22.04
CA VAL A 288 -13.90 -5.98 23.50
C VAL A 288 -15.32 -6.06 24.05
N VAL A 289 -15.60 -7.08 24.86
CA VAL A 289 -16.95 -7.28 25.45
C VAL A 289 -17.31 -6.19 26.46
N ALA A 290 -18.55 -6.20 26.96
CA ALA A 290 -18.95 -5.35 28.07
C ALA A 290 -18.18 -5.76 29.35
N GLY A 291 -17.62 -4.79 30.07
CA GLY A 291 -16.73 -5.00 31.21
C GLY A 291 -15.80 -3.81 31.48
N VAL A 292 -15.02 -3.91 32.56
CA VAL A 292 -14.04 -2.90 32.96
C VAL A 292 -12.63 -3.49 32.88
N CYS A 293 -11.89 -3.09 31.84
CA CYS A 293 -10.49 -3.46 31.61
C CYS A 293 -9.58 -2.45 32.34
N ASN A 294 -8.99 -2.85 33.47
CA ASN A 294 -7.97 -2.07 34.18
C ASN A 294 -6.58 -2.43 33.61
N GLU A 295 -6.22 -1.82 32.47
CA GLU A 295 -4.94 -2.03 31.80
C GLU A 295 -4.47 -0.77 31.05
N TYR A 296 -3.15 -0.62 30.92
CA TYR A 296 -2.51 0.48 30.19
C TYR A 296 -2.14 0.00 28.79
N VAL A 297 -2.94 0.39 27.78
CA VAL A 297 -2.80 -0.13 26.41
C VAL A 297 -2.01 0.85 25.54
N SER A 298 -1.08 0.32 24.75
CA SER A 298 -0.42 1.05 23.67
C SER A 298 -0.66 0.34 22.33
N ILE A 299 -1.02 1.11 21.30
CA ILE A 299 -1.09 0.67 19.90
C ILE A 299 0.17 1.20 19.20
N PRO A 300 1.31 0.49 19.21
CA PRO A 300 2.58 1.00 18.68
C PRO A 300 2.53 1.21 17.16
N LYS A 301 3.47 2.01 16.63
CA LYS A 301 3.47 2.51 15.22
C LYS A 301 3.39 1.45 14.14
N ASN A 302 3.82 0.22 14.43
CA ASN A 302 3.73 -0.94 13.53
C ASN A 302 2.35 -1.63 13.54
N LYS A 303 1.48 -1.43 14.54
CA LYS A 303 0.11 -1.97 14.59
C LYS A 303 -0.87 -1.08 13.82
N LYS A 304 -0.56 -0.82 12.54
CA LYS A 304 -1.36 0.01 11.62
C LYS A 304 -2.71 -0.65 11.29
N TYR A 305 -3.71 0.18 10.97
CA TYR A 305 -5.08 -0.22 10.59
C TYR A 305 -5.69 -1.27 11.52
N LEU A 306 -5.53 -1.07 12.83
CA LEU A 306 -6.22 -1.80 13.89
C LEU A 306 -7.54 -1.08 14.22
N MET A 307 -8.63 -1.83 14.34
CA MET A 307 -9.94 -1.29 14.75
C MET A 307 -10.35 -1.93 16.07
N MET A 308 -10.73 -1.12 17.05
CA MET A 308 -11.19 -1.58 18.36
C MET A 308 -12.68 -1.24 18.52
N ILE A 309 -13.51 -2.25 18.80
CA ILE A 309 -14.96 -2.10 18.90
C ILE A 309 -15.42 -2.61 20.26
N GLY A 310 -16.04 -1.75 21.06
CA GLY A 310 -16.72 -2.11 22.31
C GLY A 310 -18.21 -2.36 22.12
N ALA A 311 -18.87 -2.79 23.21
CA ALA A 311 -20.32 -2.97 23.26
C ALA A 311 -21.09 -1.62 23.26
N GLY A 312 -20.50 -0.58 23.86
CA GLY A 312 -21.11 0.74 24.02
C GLY A 312 -20.30 1.62 24.98
N ILE A 313 -20.49 2.95 24.87
CA ILE A 313 -20.14 3.90 25.93
C ILE A 313 -20.75 3.42 27.26
N ASN A 314 -19.96 3.48 28.34
CA ASN A 314 -20.27 2.94 29.67
C ASN A 314 -20.57 1.43 29.76
N GLN A 315 -20.49 0.67 28.66
CA GLN A 315 -20.58 -0.80 28.68
C GLN A 315 -19.19 -1.44 28.58
N THR A 316 -18.33 -0.93 27.69
CA THR A 316 -16.92 -1.33 27.59
C THR A 316 -16.06 -0.16 28.06
N VAL A 317 -15.41 -0.33 29.20
CA VAL A 317 -14.59 0.71 29.85
C VAL A 317 -13.14 0.25 29.93
N ILE A 318 -12.22 1.00 29.33
CA ILE A 318 -10.78 0.85 29.55
C ILE A 318 -10.38 1.93 30.55
N THR A 319 -9.80 1.53 31.69
CA THR A 319 -9.57 2.42 32.83
C THR A 319 -8.14 2.34 33.35
N GLY A 320 -7.62 3.48 33.77
CA GLY A 320 -6.34 3.64 34.46
C GLY A 320 -6.39 4.81 35.44
N ASN A 321 -5.29 5.09 36.12
CA ASN A 321 -5.18 6.11 37.16
C ASN A 321 -3.78 6.73 37.28
N ARG A 322 -2.92 6.61 36.26
CA ARG A 322 -1.62 7.29 36.27
C ARG A 322 -1.81 8.80 36.18
N SER A 323 -1.00 9.52 36.94
CA SER A 323 -0.98 10.98 36.98
C SER A 323 0.45 11.52 37.13
N VAL A 324 0.61 12.81 36.88
CA VAL A 324 1.88 13.52 37.10
C VAL A 324 2.23 13.64 38.60
N ASP A 325 1.23 13.77 39.47
CA ASP A 325 1.42 13.74 40.92
C ASP A 325 1.94 12.37 41.39
N ASP A 326 1.37 11.26 40.89
CA ASP A 326 1.81 9.87 41.18
C ASP A 326 3.16 9.48 40.52
N GLY A 327 3.93 10.46 40.03
CA GLY A 327 5.30 10.28 39.59
C GLY A 327 5.52 10.34 38.08
N TRP A 328 4.48 10.25 37.26
CA TRP A 328 4.61 10.10 35.81
C TRP A 328 4.90 11.41 35.07
N THR A 329 5.12 11.32 33.75
CA THR A 329 5.00 12.43 32.80
C THR A 329 3.59 12.47 32.23
N THR A 330 3.12 13.62 31.75
CA THR A 330 1.81 13.72 31.06
C THR A 330 1.72 12.70 29.91
N PHE A 331 2.78 12.56 29.11
CA PHE A 331 2.84 11.63 27.98
C PHE A 331 2.67 10.15 28.36
N ASN A 332 3.23 9.70 29.49
CA ASN A 332 3.10 8.32 29.99
C ASN A 332 2.02 8.13 31.08
N SER A 333 1.27 9.18 31.41
CA SER A 333 0.04 9.10 32.21
C SER A 333 -1.14 8.49 31.43
N ALA A 334 -1.06 8.46 30.10
CA ALA A 334 -2.10 7.97 29.21
C ALA A 334 -2.55 6.53 29.56
N THR A 335 -3.84 6.37 29.83
CA THR A 335 -4.47 5.04 29.98
C THR A 335 -4.49 4.27 28.65
N PHE A 336 -4.75 4.97 27.54
CA PHE A 336 -4.70 4.42 26.18
C PHE A 336 -3.84 5.30 25.27
N ALA A 337 -2.83 4.72 24.62
CA ALA A 337 -1.92 5.43 23.73
C ALA A 337 -1.99 4.88 22.29
N VAL A 338 -2.06 5.76 21.30
CA VAL A 338 -2.19 5.40 19.87
C VAL A 338 -1.07 6.01 19.05
N LEU A 339 -0.32 5.14 18.35
CA LEU A 339 0.76 5.48 17.42
C LEU A 339 0.58 4.76 16.06
N GLY A 340 -0.16 3.64 16.02
CA GLY A 340 -0.49 2.91 14.81
C GLY A 340 -1.36 3.72 13.84
N GLN A 341 -0.79 4.13 12.70
CA GLN A 341 -1.47 4.85 11.63
C GLN A 341 -2.79 4.19 11.21
N GLY A 342 -3.83 5.00 10.98
CA GLY A 342 -5.14 4.53 10.51
C GLY A 342 -5.99 3.83 11.56
N PHE A 343 -5.63 3.88 12.85
CA PHE A 343 -6.37 3.26 13.96
C PHE A 343 -7.79 3.82 14.09
N VAL A 344 -8.76 2.94 14.41
CA VAL A 344 -10.16 3.34 14.65
C VAL A 344 -10.67 2.76 15.97
N ALA A 345 -11.24 3.59 16.85
CA ALA A 345 -11.99 3.15 18.04
C ALA A 345 -13.49 3.42 17.88
N VAL A 346 -14.32 2.49 18.36
CA VAL A 346 -15.78 2.56 18.23
C VAL A 346 -16.48 2.03 19.47
N ASN A 347 -17.49 2.73 20.01
CA ASN A 347 -18.35 2.26 21.11
C ASN A 347 -17.58 1.90 22.42
N ILE A 348 -16.58 2.70 22.82
CA ILE A 348 -15.71 2.44 23.98
C ILE A 348 -15.62 3.70 24.88
N THR A 349 -15.67 3.50 26.20
CA THR A 349 -15.22 4.52 27.17
C THR A 349 -13.73 4.32 27.49
N PHE A 350 -12.95 5.39 27.42
CA PHE A 350 -11.58 5.48 27.92
C PHE A 350 -11.55 6.42 29.13
N ARG A 351 -11.06 5.96 30.27
CA ARG A 351 -11.19 6.68 31.55
C ARG A 351 -9.86 6.75 32.32
N ASN A 352 -9.50 7.94 32.81
CA ASN A 352 -8.48 8.10 33.84
C ASN A 352 -9.15 8.53 35.17
N THR A 353 -9.01 7.69 36.20
CA THR A 353 -9.68 7.87 37.50
C THR A 353 -8.79 8.52 38.57
N ALA A 354 -7.68 9.18 38.20
CA ALA A 354 -6.79 9.82 39.16
C ALA A 354 -7.46 10.95 39.97
N GLY A 355 -8.38 11.71 39.34
CA GLY A 355 -9.12 12.80 39.98
C GLY A 355 -8.45 14.18 39.85
N ALA A 356 -9.22 15.26 40.06
CA ALA A 356 -8.72 16.63 39.90
C ALA A 356 -7.53 16.99 40.82
N ILE A 357 -7.44 16.35 42.00
CA ILE A 357 -6.32 16.52 42.94
C ILE A 357 -4.98 15.95 42.45
N LYS A 358 -4.99 15.19 41.34
CA LYS A 358 -3.80 14.53 40.78
C LYS A 358 -3.20 15.25 39.57
N HIS A 359 -3.69 16.46 39.27
CA HIS A 359 -3.25 17.27 38.13
C HIS A 359 -3.36 16.51 36.80
N GLN A 360 -2.35 16.59 35.93
CA GLN A 360 -2.39 16.00 34.59
C GLN A 360 -2.52 14.47 34.63
N ALA A 361 -3.61 13.95 34.05
CA ALA A 361 -3.94 12.53 34.08
C ALA A 361 -4.68 12.09 32.80
N VAL A 362 -3.91 11.79 31.75
CA VAL A 362 -4.44 11.53 30.40
C VAL A 362 -5.28 10.25 30.34
N ALA A 363 -6.48 10.33 29.76
CA ALA A 363 -7.29 9.16 29.41
C ALA A 363 -6.83 8.57 28.08
N VAL A 364 -6.74 9.40 27.03
CA VAL A 364 -6.26 8.97 25.69
C VAL A 364 -5.22 9.93 25.14
N ARG A 365 -4.09 9.38 24.69
CA ARG A 365 -3.10 10.07 23.85
C ARG A 365 -3.16 9.49 22.44
N SER A 366 -3.44 10.31 21.42
CA SER A 366 -3.24 9.93 20.02
C SER A 366 -2.13 10.76 19.41
N GLY A 367 -1.11 10.09 18.87
CA GLY A 367 -0.08 10.63 17.99
C GLY A 367 -0.02 9.81 16.69
N ALA A 368 -1.17 9.33 16.22
CA ALA A 368 -1.30 8.48 15.04
C ALA A 368 -2.01 9.22 13.90
N ASP A 369 -1.36 9.30 12.74
CA ASP A 369 -1.96 9.88 11.53
C ASP A 369 -3.15 9.05 11.04
N MET A 370 -4.17 9.73 10.51
CA MET A 370 -5.42 9.14 10.05
C MET A 370 -6.17 8.35 11.14
N SER A 371 -6.03 8.75 12.42
CA SER A 371 -6.75 8.10 13.52
C SER A 371 -8.20 8.60 13.64
N THR A 372 -9.13 7.71 13.98
CA THR A 372 -10.56 8.03 14.14
C THR A 372 -11.16 7.46 15.42
N PHE A 373 -12.00 8.25 16.09
CA PHE A 373 -12.80 7.81 17.23
C PHE A 373 -14.28 8.11 16.95
N TYR A 374 -15.14 7.09 17.05
CA TYR A 374 -16.57 7.20 16.71
C TYR A 374 -17.43 6.62 17.83
N LYS A 375 -18.30 7.44 18.44
CA LYS A 375 -19.12 7.02 19.60
C LYS A 375 -18.27 6.46 20.73
N CYS A 376 -17.22 7.21 21.08
CA CYS A 376 -16.36 6.95 22.22
C CYS A 376 -16.62 7.99 23.32
N SER A 377 -16.36 7.61 24.57
CA SER A 377 -16.35 8.54 25.71
C SER A 377 -14.93 8.70 26.24
N PHE A 378 -14.52 9.93 26.53
CA PHE A 378 -13.21 10.30 27.05
C PHE A 378 -13.40 10.97 28.41
N GLU A 379 -12.99 10.30 29.48
CA GLU A 379 -13.40 10.65 30.84
C GLU A 379 -12.21 10.85 31.78
N GLY A 380 -12.09 12.07 32.29
CA GLY A 380 -11.07 12.43 33.27
C GLY A 380 -11.40 13.73 33.99
N TYR A 381 -10.36 14.54 34.22
CA TYR A 381 -10.41 15.89 34.77
C TYR A 381 -9.45 16.78 33.96
N GLN A 382 -8.25 17.06 34.48
CA GLN A 382 -7.22 17.79 33.77
C GLN A 382 -6.53 16.91 32.71
N ASP A 383 -6.17 17.49 31.56
CA ASP A 383 -5.40 16.84 30.48
C ASP A 383 -6.07 15.56 29.90
N THR A 384 -7.40 15.48 29.88
CA THR A 384 -8.13 14.21 29.57
C THR A 384 -7.84 13.62 28.18
N LEU A 385 -7.93 14.42 27.12
CA LEU A 385 -7.72 14.00 25.73
C LEU A 385 -6.51 14.74 25.12
N TYR A 386 -5.42 14.00 24.92
CA TYR A 386 -4.19 14.52 24.32
C TYR A 386 -4.12 14.20 22.83
N THR A 387 -4.61 15.13 22.01
CA THR A 387 -4.46 15.17 20.55
C THR A 387 -3.05 15.62 20.20
N HIS A 388 -2.06 14.77 20.47
CA HIS A 388 -0.63 15.09 20.47
C HIS A 388 -0.16 15.61 19.12
N SER A 389 -0.26 14.81 18.04
CA SER A 389 0.32 15.13 16.73
C SER A 389 -0.43 14.44 15.57
N LEU A 390 -0.09 14.82 14.33
CA LEU A 390 -0.61 14.26 13.06
C LEU A 390 -2.13 14.49 12.87
N ARG A 391 -2.76 13.92 11.82
CA ARG A 391 -4.19 14.15 11.50
C ARG A 391 -5.13 13.22 12.25
N GLN A 392 -6.18 13.77 12.85
CA GLN A 392 -7.12 13.03 13.71
C GLN A 392 -8.58 13.47 13.52
N PHE A 393 -9.53 12.55 13.71
CA PHE A 393 -10.97 12.82 13.62
C PHE A 393 -11.76 12.20 14.78
N TYR A 394 -12.65 12.98 15.39
CA TYR A 394 -13.52 12.54 16.49
C TYR A 394 -14.97 12.83 16.12
N ARG A 395 -15.86 11.83 16.19
CA ARG A 395 -17.24 11.91 15.69
C ARG A 395 -18.25 11.29 16.67
N ASP A 396 -19.33 12.00 16.96
CA ASP A 396 -20.40 11.54 17.87
C ASP A 396 -19.85 11.07 19.24
N CYS A 397 -18.77 11.69 19.74
CA CYS A 397 -18.09 11.31 20.97
C CYS A 397 -18.48 12.21 22.15
N ASP A 398 -18.40 11.68 23.37
CA ASP A 398 -18.55 12.43 24.62
C ASP A 398 -17.16 12.71 25.22
N ILE A 399 -16.89 13.95 25.64
CA ILE A 399 -15.59 14.35 26.22
C ILE A 399 -15.84 15.10 27.53
N TYR A 400 -15.24 14.62 28.62
CA TYR A 400 -15.42 15.13 29.97
C TYR A 400 -14.09 15.53 30.61
N GLY A 401 -13.99 16.76 31.13
CA GLY A 401 -12.81 17.21 31.84
C GLY A 401 -12.97 18.57 32.53
N THR A 402 -11.87 19.15 32.98
CA THR A 402 -11.85 20.44 33.71
C THR A 402 -10.88 21.43 33.10
N ILE A 403 -9.58 21.24 33.33
CA ILE A 403 -8.49 22.09 32.84
C ILE A 403 -7.87 21.45 31.60
N ASP A 404 -7.74 22.23 30.53
CA ASP A 404 -6.98 21.91 29.32
C ASP A 404 -7.32 20.53 28.73
N TYR A 405 -8.60 20.14 28.81
CA TYR A 405 -8.96 18.72 28.65
C TYR A 405 -9.03 18.23 27.20
N ILE A 406 -8.85 19.11 26.22
CA ILE A 406 -8.55 18.83 24.81
C ILE A 406 -7.28 19.62 24.42
N PHE A 407 -6.13 18.95 24.40
CA PHE A 407 -4.83 19.63 24.26
C PHE A 407 -3.83 18.86 23.39
N GLY A 408 -2.73 19.52 23.01
CA GLY A 408 -1.73 18.99 22.05
C GLY A 408 -1.66 19.80 20.76
N ASN A 409 -0.96 19.28 19.76
CA ASN A 409 -0.67 19.95 18.50
C ASN A 409 -0.93 19.07 17.26
N ALA A 410 -1.99 18.25 17.31
CA ALA A 410 -2.53 17.59 16.13
C ALA A 410 -3.14 18.58 15.13
N ALA A 411 -3.39 18.11 13.91
CA ALA A 411 -4.40 18.67 13.03
C ALA A 411 -5.69 17.88 13.26
N VAL A 412 -6.59 18.41 14.10
CA VAL A 412 -7.76 17.65 14.60
C VAL A 412 -9.07 18.35 14.29
N VAL A 413 -10.05 17.57 13.80
CA VAL A 413 -11.46 17.99 13.76
C VAL A 413 -12.28 17.11 14.71
N LEU A 414 -12.98 17.76 15.63
CA LEU A 414 -14.04 17.20 16.45
C LEU A 414 -15.37 17.60 15.82
N GLN A 415 -16.21 16.64 15.45
CA GLN A 415 -17.46 16.89 14.73
C GLN A 415 -18.64 16.19 15.40
N ASN A 416 -19.70 16.95 15.71
CA ASN A 416 -20.90 16.41 16.36
C ASN A 416 -20.63 15.70 17.71
N CYS A 417 -19.61 16.15 18.43
CA CYS A 417 -19.27 15.66 19.77
C CYS A 417 -20.00 16.45 20.86
N ASN A 418 -20.21 15.83 22.02
CA ASN A 418 -20.61 16.51 23.25
C ASN A 418 -19.35 16.79 24.08
N ILE A 419 -19.25 18.02 24.60
CA ILE A 419 -18.08 18.53 25.32
C ILE A 419 -18.59 19.06 26.67
N TYR A 420 -18.18 18.39 27.75
CA TYR A 420 -18.75 18.51 29.07
C TYR A 420 -17.72 18.96 30.10
N SER A 421 -17.75 20.26 30.45
CA SER A 421 -16.91 20.78 31.54
C SER A 421 -17.47 20.36 32.89
N ARG A 422 -16.63 19.75 33.71
CA ARG A 422 -16.96 19.20 35.04
C ARG A 422 -16.70 20.22 36.14
N LEU A 423 -17.12 19.89 37.37
CA LEU A 423 -16.72 20.64 38.56
C LEU A 423 -15.22 20.42 38.84
N PRO A 424 -14.37 21.46 38.85
CA PRO A 424 -12.96 21.38 39.22
C PRO A 424 -12.80 21.50 40.75
N LEU A 425 -11.57 21.70 41.23
CA LEU A 425 -11.35 22.05 42.64
C LEU A 425 -11.74 23.51 42.93
N ASP A 426 -11.92 23.83 44.20
CA ASP A 426 -12.18 25.21 44.64
C ASP A 426 -11.10 26.18 44.14
N ASN A 427 -11.51 27.36 43.68
CA ASN A 427 -10.66 28.40 43.07
C ASN A 427 -10.00 28.02 41.72
N GLN A 428 -10.26 26.84 41.16
CA GLN A 428 -9.91 26.54 39.77
C GLN A 428 -10.99 27.05 38.79
N PHE A 429 -10.58 27.19 37.53
CA PHE A 429 -11.45 27.44 36.38
C PHE A 429 -11.29 26.31 35.37
N ASN A 430 -12.24 26.18 34.45
CA ASN A 430 -12.21 25.19 33.39
C ASN A 430 -11.72 25.80 32.06
N THR A 431 -11.01 25.00 31.26
CA THR A 431 -10.58 25.33 29.89
C THR A 431 -10.83 24.14 28.98
N LEU A 432 -11.62 24.35 27.92
CA LEU A 432 -11.89 23.33 26.91
C LEU A 432 -10.62 22.95 26.15
N THR A 433 -9.95 23.93 25.51
CA THR A 433 -8.73 23.67 24.73
C THR A 433 -7.47 24.31 25.30
N ALA A 434 -6.34 23.62 25.08
CA ALA A 434 -5.00 24.16 25.24
C ALA A 434 -4.13 23.76 24.04
N GLN A 435 -4.35 24.42 22.91
CA GLN A 435 -3.71 24.03 21.65
C GLN A 435 -2.26 24.50 21.60
N GLY A 436 -1.35 23.58 21.28
CA GLY A 436 0.11 23.72 21.45
C GLY A 436 0.92 24.02 20.19
N ARG A 437 0.40 24.79 19.22
CA ARG A 437 1.17 25.15 18.02
C ARG A 437 2.31 26.12 18.34
N THR A 438 3.53 25.73 17.98
CA THR A 438 4.78 26.45 18.31
C THR A 438 5.42 27.16 17.13
N ASP A 439 5.05 26.86 15.90
CA ASP A 439 5.56 27.55 14.71
C ASP A 439 4.43 27.84 13.71
N PRO A 440 4.36 29.04 13.11
CA PRO A 440 3.25 29.42 12.22
C PRO A 440 3.17 28.57 10.94
N ASN A 441 4.26 27.90 10.56
CA ASN A 441 4.31 27.03 9.38
C ASN A 441 3.74 25.63 9.64
N GLN A 442 3.39 25.29 10.90
CA GLN A 442 2.75 24.02 11.23
C GLN A 442 1.29 24.01 10.74
N ASN A 443 0.89 22.94 10.05
CA ASN A 443 -0.48 22.73 9.55
C ASN A 443 -1.42 22.13 10.61
N THR A 444 -1.28 22.58 11.85
CA THR A 444 -1.90 22.02 13.06
C THR A 444 -2.87 23.01 13.71
N GLY A 445 -3.75 22.50 14.57
CA GLY A 445 -4.83 23.28 15.20
C GLY A 445 -6.01 22.40 15.61
N THR A 446 -6.88 22.96 16.45
CA THR A 446 -8.07 22.28 16.96
C THR A 446 -9.33 22.89 16.35
N SER A 447 -10.07 22.12 15.55
CA SER A 447 -11.34 22.51 14.94
C SER A 447 -12.50 21.78 15.63
N ILE A 448 -13.46 22.54 16.15
CA ILE A 448 -14.67 22.03 16.82
C ILE A 448 -15.86 22.45 15.97
N GLN A 449 -16.49 21.50 15.27
CA GLN A 449 -17.55 21.75 14.29
C GLN A 449 -18.87 21.05 14.68
N ASN A 450 -19.96 21.82 14.75
CA ASN A 450 -21.31 21.27 15.02
C ASN A 450 -21.37 20.46 16.33
N CYS A 451 -20.59 20.85 17.34
CA CYS A 451 -20.52 20.19 18.64
C CYS A 451 -21.47 20.85 19.65
N THR A 452 -21.69 20.19 20.79
CA THR A 452 -22.49 20.72 21.90
C THR A 452 -21.60 20.89 23.13
N ILE A 453 -21.34 22.14 23.53
CA ILE A 453 -20.54 22.53 24.70
C ILE A 453 -21.47 22.84 25.87
N ARG A 454 -21.38 22.09 26.97
CA ARG A 454 -22.26 22.18 28.14
C ARG A 454 -21.52 21.95 29.47
N ALA A 455 -22.19 22.25 30.57
CA ALA A 455 -21.80 21.78 31.89
C ALA A 455 -22.13 20.28 32.04
N ALA A 456 -21.21 19.52 32.65
CA ALA A 456 -21.52 18.19 33.17
C ALA A 456 -22.44 18.29 34.39
N LYS A 457 -23.08 17.18 34.77
CA LYS A 457 -24.05 17.16 35.88
C LYS A 457 -23.47 17.65 37.22
N ASP A 458 -22.19 17.38 37.50
CA ASP A 458 -21.53 17.84 38.72
C ASP A 458 -21.36 19.37 38.75
N LEU A 459 -20.90 19.99 37.66
CA LEU A 459 -20.83 21.45 37.52
C LEU A 459 -22.22 22.10 37.53
N ALA A 460 -23.16 21.56 36.74
CA ALA A 460 -24.51 22.11 36.57
C ALA A 460 -25.38 22.03 37.83
N SER A 461 -25.05 21.14 38.77
CA SER A 461 -25.74 21.02 40.07
C SER A 461 -24.99 21.73 41.20
N SER A 462 -23.90 22.45 40.91
CA SER A 462 -23.09 23.12 41.92
C SER A 462 -23.56 24.56 42.17
N ASN A 463 -23.38 25.03 43.40
CA ASN A 463 -23.56 26.44 43.76
C ASN A 463 -22.29 27.28 43.44
N SER A 464 -21.37 26.75 42.64
CA SER A 464 -20.06 27.36 42.38
C SER A 464 -20.09 28.28 41.16
N SER A 465 -19.55 29.49 41.29
CA SER A 465 -19.33 30.41 40.17
C SER A 465 -18.08 30.05 39.34
N THR A 466 -17.88 28.76 39.05
CA THR A 466 -16.72 28.25 38.31
C THR A 466 -16.74 28.80 36.88
N LYS A 467 -15.77 29.65 36.56
CA LYS A 467 -15.55 30.15 35.20
C LYS A 467 -15.14 29.00 34.27
N THR A 468 -15.71 28.96 33.07
CA THR A 468 -15.30 28.05 32.00
C THR A 468 -14.96 28.85 30.75
N TYR A 469 -13.85 28.52 30.10
CA TYR A 469 -13.38 29.16 28.87
C TYR A 469 -13.27 28.14 27.72
N LEU A 470 -13.44 28.64 26.50
CA LEU A 470 -13.26 27.91 25.24
C LEU A 470 -11.81 27.42 25.05
N GLY A 471 -10.83 28.11 25.63
CA GLY A 471 -9.45 27.65 25.71
C GLY A 471 -8.44 28.69 26.18
N ARG A 472 -7.16 28.31 26.20
CA ARG A 472 -6.00 29.18 26.50
C ARG A 472 -4.73 28.83 25.70
N PRO A 473 -3.91 29.83 25.31
CA PRO A 473 -2.81 29.62 24.38
C PRO A 473 -1.57 29.03 25.06
N TRP A 474 -1.51 27.71 25.17
CA TRP A 474 -0.38 26.97 25.75
C TRP A 474 0.97 27.27 25.05
N LYS A 475 0.95 27.55 23.74
CA LYS A 475 2.13 27.87 22.92
C LYS A 475 1.85 29.05 21.99
N GLU A 476 2.91 29.69 21.49
CA GLU A 476 2.91 31.02 20.85
C GLU A 476 1.94 31.20 19.67
N TYR A 477 1.70 30.15 18.86
CA TYR A 477 0.85 30.21 17.66
C TYR A 477 -0.45 29.41 17.82
N SER A 478 -0.91 29.23 19.07
CA SER A 478 -2.08 28.43 19.44
C SER A 478 -3.27 28.69 18.52
N THR A 479 -3.85 27.62 17.96
CA THR A 479 -4.88 27.74 16.91
C THR A 479 -6.09 26.89 17.24
N THR A 480 -7.20 27.53 17.59
CA THR A 480 -8.49 26.88 17.90
C THR A 480 -9.62 27.56 17.16
N VAL A 481 -10.45 26.80 16.47
CA VAL A 481 -11.64 27.31 15.78
C VAL A 481 -12.88 26.56 16.26
N ILE A 482 -13.87 27.30 16.75
CA ILE A 482 -15.15 26.75 17.21
C ILE A 482 -16.24 27.27 16.30
N MET A 483 -16.90 26.37 15.57
CA MET A 483 -17.83 26.75 14.51
C MET A 483 -19.08 25.89 14.46
N GLN A 484 -20.20 26.50 14.03
CA GLN A 484 -21.50 25.86 13.87
C GLN A 484 -22.02 25.14 15.13
N SER A 485 -21.45 25.44 16.30
CA SER A 485 -21.62 24.65 17.54
C SER A 485 -22.59 25.30 18.50
N PHE A 486 -23.25 24.50 19.34
CA PHE A 486 -24.04 25.00 20.47
C PHE A 486 -23.13 25.26 21.66
N ILE A 487 -23.17 26.48 22.20
CA ILE A 487 -22.40 26.95 23.34
C ILE A 487 -23.37 27.38 24.44
N ASP A 488 -23.37 26.63 25.55
CA ASP A 488 -24.24 26.88 26.70
C ASP A 488 -23.72 27.98 27.62
N SER A 489 -24.52 28.41 28.60
CA SER A 489 -24.28 29.62 29.40
C SER A 489 -23.15 29.49 30.45
N LEU A 490 -22.43 28.36 30.50
CA LEU A 490 -21.27 28.19 31.38
C LEU A 490 -20.01 28.94 30.89
N ILE A 491 -19.97 29.31 29.61
CA ILE A 491 -18.82 29.98 29.02
C ILE A 491 -18.82 31.45 29.46
N ASP A 492 -17.72 31.86 30.10
CA ASP A 492 -17.49 33.24 30.51
C ASP A 492 -17.60 34.17 29.28
N PRO A 493 -18.25 35.36 29.35
CA PRO A 493 -18.44 36.25 28.21
C PRO A 493 -17.16 36.59 27.44
N ALA A 494 -16.01 36.65 28.12
CA ALA A 494 -14.69 36.85 27.51
C ALA A 494 -14.32 35.74 26.51
N GLY A 495 -14.90 34.55 26.65
CA GLY A 495 -14.74 33.36 25.82
C GLY A 495 -13.43 32.63 26.05
N TRP A 496 -12.31 33.34 26.11
CA TRP A 496 -10.96 32.80 26.15
C TRP A 496 -10.17 33.37 27.32
N SER A 497 -9.27 32.56 27.89
CA SER A 497 -8.40 32.97 29.01
C SER A 497 -6.93 33.04 28.57
N ALA A 498 -6.21 34.09 28.97
CA ALA A 498 -4.78 34.20 28.68
C ALA A 498 -3.99 33.08 29.38
N TRP A 499 -2.85 32.68 28.82
CA TRP A 499 -1.96 31.70 29.44
C TRP A 499 -1.13 32.32 30.57
N SER A 500 -0.44 33.42 30.28
CA SER A 500 0.27 34.26 31.25
C SER A 500 0.55 35.63 30.62
N GLY A 501 0.13 36.72 31.28
CA GLY A 501 0.33 38.08 30.78
C GLY A 501 -0.22 38.29 29.36
N ASP A 502 0.61 38.86 28.49
CA ASP A 502 0.37 39.11 27.07
C ASP A 502 0.89 38.01 26.13
N PHE A 503 1.39 36.89 26.68
CA PHE A 503 1.92 35.78 25.89
C PHE A 503 0.93 35.26 24.84
N ALA A 504 1.42 35.11 23.62
CA ALA A 504 0.70 34.62 22.43
C ALA A 504 -0.49 35.46 21.95
N LEU A 505 -0.93 36.52 22.65
CA LEU A 505 -2.21 37.19 22.36
C LEU A 505 -2.25 37.89 20.99
N SER A 506 -1.09 38.20 20.42
CA SER A 506 -0.90 38.79 19.09
C SER A 506 -0.56 37.79 17.97
N THR A 507 -0.30 36.52 18.31
CA THR A 507 0.25 35.49 17.39
C THR A 507 -0.59 34.20 17.34
N LEU A 508 -1.48 34.00 18.31
CA LEU A 508 -2.52 32.96 18.29
C LEU A 508 -3.56 33.24 17.19
N TYR A 509 -4.34 32.22 16.82
CA TYR A 509 -5.50 32.34 15.94
C TYR A 509 -6.70 31.64 16.58
N TYR A 510 -7.49 32.40 17.34
CA TYR A 510 -8.70 31.91 18.02
C TYR A 510 -9.94 32.48 17.33
N ALA A 511 -10.76 31.59 16.76
CA ALA A 511 -11.86 32.01 15.90
C ALA A 511 -13.22 31.37 16.25
N GLU A 512 -14.28 32.16 16.11
CA GLU A 512 -15.67 31.72 16.24
C GLU A 512 -16.45 32.00 14.94
N PHE A 513 -17.25 31.02 14.49
CA PHE A 513 -18.12 31.16 13.31
C PHE A 513 -19.49 30.52 13.50
N ASN A 514 -20.56 31.31 13.39
CA ASN A 514 -21.95 30.85 13.34
C ASN A 514 -22.33 29.88 14.49
N ASN A 515 -21.87 30.18 15.71
CA ASN A 515 -22.20 29.41 16.92
C ASN A 515 -23.53 29.86 17.51
N THR A 516 -24.25 28.94 18.14
CA THR A 516 -25.60 29.16 18.71
C THR A 516 -25.63 28.88 20.22
N GLY A 517 -26.71 29.26 20.89
CA GLY A 517 -26.86 29.08 22.34
C GLY A 517 -26.41 30.31 23.16
N PRO A 518 -26.74 30.36 24.46
CA PRO A 518 -26.55 31.56 25.27
C PRO A 518 -25.08 31.97 25.47
N GLY A 519 -24.13 31.03 25.36
CA GLY A 519 -22.69 31.31 25.46
C GLY A 519 -22.03 31.77 24.15
N SER A 520 -22.74 31.77 23.01
CA SER A 520 -22.14 32.09 21.70
C SER A 520 -22.09 33.59 21.36
N ASN A 521 -22.60 34.47 22.22
CA ASN A 521 -22.55 35.91 21.99
C ASN A 521 -21.10 36.43 22.07
N THR A 522 -20.59 36.97 20.95
CA THR A 522 -19.21 37.43 20.82
C THR A 522 -18.97 38.89 21.25
N THR A 523 -20.02 39.65 21.61
CA THR A 523 -19.94 41.11 21.88
C THR A 523 -18.93 41.46 22.99
N ASN A 524 -18.85 40.62 24.03
CA ASN A 524 -18.01 40.86 25.23
C ASN A 524 -16.73 39.99 25.24
N ARG A 525 -16.31 39.48 24.08
CA ARG A 525 -15.11 38.66 23.94
C ARG A 525 -13.83 39.49 24.08
N VAL A 526 -12.73 38.81 24.39
CA VAL A 526 -11.40 39.40 24.48
C VAL A 526 -11.00 40.17 23.21
N HIS A 527 -10.45 41.38 23.39
CA HIS A 527 -9.99 42.24 22.30
C HIS A 527 -8.53 41.97 21.90
N TRP A 528 -8.12 40.70 21.87
CA TRP A 528 -6.76 40.32 21.50
C TRP A 528 -6.58 40.37 19.97
N PRO A 529 -5.42 40.78 19.43
CA PRO A 529 -5.22 40.83 17.98
C PRO A 529 -5.36 39.47 17.27
N GLY A 530 -5.11 38.36 17.96
CA GLY A 530 -5.32 36.99 17.45
C GLY A 530 -6.74 36.42 17.64
N TYR A 531 -7.68 37.17 18.25
CA TYR A 531 -9.07 36.75 18.35
C TYR A 531 -9.90 37.29 17.18
N HIS A 532 -10.72 36.41 16.59
CA HIS A 532 -11.45 36.71 15.36
C HIS A 532 -12.90 36.17 15.37
N VAL A 533 -13.84 36.98 14.88
CA VAL A 533 -15.15 36.50 14.43
C VAL A 533 -15.09 36.42 12.91
N ILE A 534 -15.01 35.20 12.37
CA ILE A 534 -14.54 34.97 11.00
C ILE A 534 -15.67 34.78 9.98
N SER A 535 -15.36 34.96 8.70
CA SER A 535 -16.28 34.68 7.59
C SER A 535 -16.45 33.18 7.32
N GLY A 536 -17.52 32.80 6.64
CA GLY A 536 -17.71 31.42 6.16
C GLY A 536 -16.62 30.94 5.20
N THR A 537 -16.02 31.87 4.44
CA THR A 537 -14.86 31.60 3.57
C THR A 537 -13.58 31.26 4.33
N GLU A 538 -13.36 31.84 5.51
CA GLU A 538 -12.24 31.49 6.39
C GLU A 538 -12.54 30.20 7.17
N ALA A 539 -13.76 30.08 7.72
CA ALA A 539 -14.20 28.89 8.46
C ALA A 539 -14.13 27.62 7.60
N ALA A 540 -14.35 27.73 6.29
CA ALA A 540 -14.20 26.63 5.33
C ALA A 540 -12.80 25.99 5.37
N ASN A 541 -11.73 26.73 5.70
CA ASN A 541 -10.37 26.19 5.79
C ASN A 541 -10.19 25.20 6.95
N PHE A 542 -11.02 25.30 8.00
CA PHE A 542 -10.96 24.47 9.20
C PHE A 542 -11.91 23.25 9.15
N THR A 543 -12.55 23.00 8.00
CA THR A 543 -13.46 21.87 7.78
C THR A 543 -12.74 20.57 7.47
N VAL A 544 -13.42 19.42 7.63
CA VAL A 544 -12.85 18.07 7.46
C VAL A 544 -12.15 17.88 6.11
N SER A 545 -12.72 18.38 5.02
CA SER A 545 -12.14 18.23 3.67
C SER A 545 -10.85 19.05 3.49
N ASN A 546 -10.77 20.24 4.09
CA ASN A 546 -9.69 21.20 3.81
C ASN A 546 -8.57 21.15 4.86
N PHE A 547 -8.92 20.93 6.13
CA PHE A 547 -7.98 21.01 7.26
C PHE A 547 -7.19 19.72 7.50
N ILE A 548 -7.86 18.57 7.34
CA ILE A 548 -7.28 17.24 7.63
C ILE A 548 -7.32 16.30 6.42
N ALA A 549 -7.59 16.82 5.21
CA ALA A 549 -7.77 16.06 3.98
C ALA A 549 -8.75 14.86 4.13
N GLY A 550 -9.77 14.99 4.98
CA GLY A 550 -10.58 13.87 5.48
C GLY A 550 -11.26 13.05 4.40
N GLY A 551 -11.62 13.69 3.27
CA GLY A 551 -12.22 13.02 2.11
C GLY A 551 -11.36 11.94 1.44
N PHE A 552 -10.07 11.84 1.78
CA PHE A 552 -9.16 10.82 1.23
C PHE A 552 -9.01 9.57 2.10
N TRP A 553 -9.31 9.66 3.41
CA TRP A 553 -9.05 8.58 4.36
C TRP A 553 -10.26 8.19 5.22
N LEU A 554 -11.12 9.13 5.61
CA LEU A 554 -12.33 8.83 6.40
C LEU A 554 -13.32 7.88 5.70
N PRO A 555 -13.55 7.92 4.37
CA PRO A 555 -14.39 6.92 3.71
C PRO A 555 -13.92 5.47 3.90
N GLY A 556 -12.62 5.24 4.18
CA GLY A 556 -12.07 3.92 4.46
C GLY A 556 -12.39 3.38 5.86
N THR A 557 -12.72 4.25 6.82
CA THR A 557 -13.08 3.86 8.20
C THR A 557 -14.56 3.48 8.34
N GLY A 558 -15.40 3.94 7.39
CA GLY A 558 -16.86 3.80 7.44
C GLY A 558 -17.56 4.71 8.45
N VAL A 559 -16.83 5.59 9.12
CA VAL A 559 -17.37 6.58 10.07
C VAL A 559 -18.00 7.73 9.29
N PRO A 560 -19.23 8.17 9.62
CA PRO A 560 -19.87 9.30 8.95
C PRO A 560 -19.14 10.61 9.24
N TYR A 561 -19.05 11.48 8.24
CA TYR A 561 -18.49 12.83 8.39
C TYR A 561 -19.17 13.79 7.41
N VAL A 562 -19.21 15.08 7.78
CA VAL A 562 -19.54 16.18 6.86
C VAL A 562 -18.23 16.81 6.40
N GLY A 563 -18.05 16.98 5.09
CA GLY A 563 -16.78 17.46 4.52
C GLY A 563 -16.54 18.97 4.67
N GLY A 564 -17.59 19.77 4.50
CA GLY A 564 -17.54 21.24 4.52
C GLY A 564 -18.37 21.86 5.65
N LEU A 565 -18.81 23.11 5.46
CA LEU A 565 -19.74 23.79 6.37
C LEU A 565 -21.18 23.35 6.09
N GLN A 566 -21.95 23.13 7.17
CA GLN A 566 -23.37 22.80 7.07
C GLN A 566 -24.20 24.06 6.71
N GLY A 567 -25.25 23.90 5.90
CA GLY A 567 -26.19 24.99 5.55
C GLY A 567 -25.87 25.83 4.31
N PHE A 568 -24.72 25.63 3.65
CA PHE A 568 -24.35 26.32 2.40
C PHE A 568 -24.41 25.41 1.15
N THR A 569 -25.60 24.87 0.85
CA THR A 569 -25.82 24.07 -0.36
C THR A 569 -26.02 24.93 -1.60
N ILE A 570 -25.04 24.97 -2.51
CA ILE A 570 -25.26 25.45 -3.88
C ILE A 570 -26.05 24.36 -4.63
N SER A 571 -27.35 24.58 -4.81
CA SER A 571 -28.27 23.58 -5.34
C SER A 571 -28.05 23.29 -6.83
N CYS A 572 -27.27 22.23 -7.12
CA CYS A 572 -27.10 21.65 -8.45
C CYS A 572 -27.51 20.17 -8.48
N ALA A 573 -28.74 19.88 -8.02
CA ALA A 573 -29.33 18.54 -8.07
C ALA A 573 -30.36 18.41 -9.22
N PRO A 574 -30.16 17.53 -10.21
CA PRO A 574 -31.13 17.33 -11.29
C PRO A 574 -32.35 16.55 -10.77
N ARG A 575 -33.54 17.14 -10.85
CA ARG A 575 -34.81 16.41 -10.64
C ARG A 575 -35.04 15.43 -11.79
N PHE A 576 -35.16 14.15 -11.47
CA PHE A 576 -35.82 13.20 -12.37
C PHE A 576 -37.31 13.56 -12.44
N VAL A 577 -37.80 13.80 -13.66
CA VAL A 577 -39.23 13.89 -13.96
C VAL A 577 -39.58 12.68 -14.82
N SER A 578 -40.68 12.00 -14.49
CA SER A 578 -41.13 10.81 -15.22
C SER A 578 -41.50 11.13 -16.67
N SER A 579 -41.33 10.13 -17.54
CA SER A 579 -41.38 10.27 -19.00
C SER A 579 -42.80 10.28 -19.58
N GLU A 580 -43.63 11.26 -19.21
CA GLU A 580 -44.99 11.37 -19.78
C GLU A 580 -45.57 12.80 -19.81
N LYS A 581 -44.83 13.77 -20.38
CA LYS A 581 -45.36 15.10 -20.75
C LYS A 581 -44.51 15.93 -21.73
N LYS A 582 -43.51 15.33 -22.41
CA LYS A 582 -42.44 16.07 -23.08
C LYS A 582 -42.73 16.58 -24.50
N LEU A 583 -43.96 16.42 -25.02
CA LEU A 583 -44.34 16.82 -26.38
C LEU A 583 -45.12 18.14 -26.48
N GLN A 584 -45.81 18.58 -25.43
CA GLN A 584 -46.57 19.85 -25.45
C GLN A 584 -45.72 21.09 -25.11
N TYR A 585 -44.64 20.92 -24.33
CA TYR A 585 -43.83 22.04 -23.87
C TYR A 585 -42.87 22.63 -24.93
N ILE A 586 -42.56 21.86 -25.98
CA ILE A 586 -41.64 22.30 -27.05
C ILE A 586 -42.36 23.26 -28.03
N VAL A 587 -43.65 23.05 -28.27
CA VAL A 587 -44.47 23.91 -29.15
C VAL A 587 -44.63 25.31 -28.54
N ALA A 588 -45.03 25.38 -27.26
CA ALA A 588 -45.26 26.65 -26.57
C ALA A 588 -44.01 27.55 -26.46
N ILE A 589 -42.81 26.96 -26.38
CA ILE A 589 -41.55 27.73 -26.31
C ILE A 589 -41.21 28.37 -27.66
N ILE A 590 -41.60 27.75 -28.79
CA ILE A 590 -41.34 28.30 -30.13
C ILE A 590 -42.22 29.53 -30.40
N GLU A 591 -43.50 29.50 -29.97
CA GLU A 591 -44.40 30.65 -30.07
C GLU A 591 -43.98 31.79 -29.12
N ALA A 592 -43.52 31.47 -27.92
CA ALA A 592 -43.07 32.46 -26.93
C ALA A 592 -41.79 33.23 -27.33
N ILE A 593 -40.99 32.71 -28.25
CA ILE A 593 -39.76 33.37 -28.75
C ILE A 593 -40.05 34.38 -29.87
N LEU A 594 -41.25 34.34 -30.47
CA LEU A 594 -41.67 35.25 -31.55
C LEU A 594 -42.41 36.51 -31.07
N ALA A 595 -42.64 36.65 -29.76
CA ALA A 595 -43.35 37.79 -29.16
C ALA A 595 -42.49 38.56 -28.15
N VAL A 596 -42.81 39.84 -27.96
CA VAL A 596 -42.19 40.76 -26.98
C VAL A 596 -40.71 41.11 -27.27
N SER A 597 -40.50 41.76 -28.41
CA SER A 597 -39.64 42.94 -28.42
C SER A 597 -40.38 44.15 -27.79
N LEU A 598 -39.65 45.23 -27.48
CA LEU A 598 -40.14 46.56 -27.08
C LEU A 598 -40.80 46.74 -25.68
N GLN A 599 -39.95 47.09 -24.71
CA GLN A 599 -39.95 48.38 -23.98
C GLN A 599 -41.20 48.96 -23.24
N SER A 600 -40.92 49.45 -22.00
CA SER A 600 -41.34 50.76 -21.43
C SER A 600 -42.40 50.88 -20.30
N THR A 601 -41.89 50.93 -19.06
CA THR A 601 -42.08 52.04 -18.07
C THR A 601 -43.31 52.05 -17.12
N VAL A 602 -43.11 52.68 -15.93
CA VAL A 602 -44.09 53.37 -15.02
C VAL A 602 -44.37 52.77 -13.61
N ILE A 603 -43.56 53.23 -12.62
CA ILE A 603 -43.93 53.86 -11.30
C ILE A 603 -44.53 53.06 -10.10
N TYR A 604 -43.68 52.94 -9.05
CA TYR A 604 -43.87 53.12 -7.57
C TYR A 604 -44.81 52.30 -6.63
N THR A 605 -44.29 52.15 -5.39
CA THR A 605 -44.95 51.87 -4.08
C THR A 605 -45.72 50.56 -3.87
N GLY A 606 -45.66 49.89 -2.71
CA GLY A 606 -44.82 50.09 -1.51
C GLY A 606 -45.32 49.34 -0.26
N ARG A 607 -44.45 49.20 0.76
CA ARG A 607 -44.72 48.74 2.16
C ARG A 607 -45.09 47.27 2.46
N THR A 608 -44.07 46.53 2.95
CA THR A 608 -43.93 45.97 4.33
C THR A 608 -44.98 45.05 5.01
N ASP A 609 -44.43 44.00 5.64
CA ASP A 609 -44.70 43.46 7.00
C ASP A 609 -45.62 42.24 7.28
N GLN A 610 -44.95 41.08 7.47
CA GLN A 610 -44.68 40.42 8.77
C GLN A 610 -45.75 39.52 9.48
N CYS A 611 -45.22 38.65 10.36
CA CYS A 611 -45.85 37.94 11.50
C CYS A 611 -46.69 36.65 11.29
N ILE A 612 -46.80 35.69 12.24
CA ILE A 612 -45.84 35.09 13.23
C ILE A 612 -46.47 33.84 13.92
N SER A 613 -45.67 32.94 14.53
CA SER A 613 -46.03 31.88 15.53
C SER A 613 -46.93 30.67 15.12
N VAL A 614 -47.11 29.60 15.94
CA VAL A 614 -46.17 28.65 16.64
C VAL A 614 -46.95 27.55 17.43
N ALA A 615 -46.34 26.36 17.60
CA ALA A 615 -46.59 25.28 18.62
C ALA A 615 -47.82 24.31 18.56
N ILE A 616 -47.51 23.00 18.36
CA ILE A 616 -47.64 21.84 19.29
C ILE A 616 -48.96 21.63 20.09
N GLU A 617 -49.63 20.46 19.93
CA GLU A 617 -49.52 19.27 20.83
C GLU A 617 -50.26 18.01 20.25
N ALA A 618 -50.65 16.99 21.04
CA ALA A 618 -50.83 15.59 20.61
C ALA A 618 -52.08 14.84 21.17
N ALA A 619 -52.41 13.64 20.61
CA ALA A 619 -52.71 12.36 21.34
C ALA A 619 -53.61 11.34 20.57
N ASN A 620 -53.27 10.02 20.70
CA ASN A 620 -54.08 8.76 20.75
C ASN A 620 -55.21 8.48 19.69
N ASP A 621 -55.73 7.27 19.39
CA ASP A 621 -55.92 6.00 20.13
C ASP A 621 -56.46 4.84 19.20
N PHE A 622 -56.89 3.69 19.76
CA PHE A 622 -57.59 2.50 19.18
C PHE A 622 -56.77 1.56 18.23
N ALA A 623 -57.01 0.22 18.17
CA ALA A 623 -57.62 -0.74 19.12
C ALA A 623 -57.33 -2.22 18.71
N SER A 624 -57.80 -3.21 19.50
CA SER A 624 -57.46 -4.64 19.39
C SER A 624 -58.66 -5.60 19.28
N VAL A 625 -58.46 -6.81 18.74
CA VAL A 625 -59.36 -7.99 18.90
C VAL A 625 -58.53 -9.26 19.17
N LYS A 626 -59.11 -10.26 19.85
CA LYS A 626 -58.46 -11.45 20.44
C LYS A 626 -58.97 -12.79 19.87
N ALA A 627 -58.27 -13.87 20.27
CA ALA A 627 -58.72 -15.26 20.54
C ALA A 627 -58.03 -16.32 19.65
N SER A 628 -57.26 -17.34 20.09
CA SER A 628 -57.12 -18.18 21.31
C SER A 628 -57.75 -19.58 21.19
N LYS A 629 -56.94 -20.64 21.32
CA LYS A 629 -57.20 -21.84 22.15
C LYS A 629 -55.97 -22.77 22.24
N SER A 630 -56.07 -23.83 23.06
CA SER A 630 -54.91 -24.56 23.61
C SER A 630 -55.18 -26.05 23.89
N ARG A 631 -54.12 -26.78 24.32
CA ARG A 631 -54.03 -28.15 24.92
C ARG A 631 -53.55 -29.28 23.99
N GLY A 632 -52.81 -30.25 24.55
CA GLY A 632 -52.55 -31.56 23.92
C GLY A 632 -51.14 -32.17 24.11
N ARG A 633 -50.97 -33.08 25.08
CA ARG A 633 -49.86 -34.04 25.32
C ARG A 633 -50.48 -35.22 26.12
N PRO A 634 -49.82 -36.38 26.38
CA PRO A 634 -48.44 -36.84 26.09
C PRO A 634 -48.38 -38.32 25.58
N THR A 635 -47.28 -39.05 25.88
CA THR A 635 -47.07 -40.54 25.88
C THR A 635 -46.79 -41.27 24.56
N LYS A 636 -46.03 -42.39 24.50
CA LYS A 636 -44.83 -42.89 25.26
C LYS A 636 -44.23 -44.13 24.54
N LEU A 637 -43.03 -44.56 24.99
CA LEU A 637 -42.38 -45.90 24.91
C LEU A 637 -41.29 -46.20 23.83
N CYS A 638 -40.21 -46.80 24.34
CA CYS A 638 -39.13 -47.56 23.67
C CYS A 638 -39.27 -49.06 24.14
N PRO A 639 -38.29 -50.00 24.10
CA PRO A 639 -36.85 -50.04 23.71
C PRO A 639 -36.61 -51.06 22.56
N THR A 640 -35.54 -51.83 22.33
CA THR A 640 -34.19 -52.14 22.90
C THR A 640 -33.31 -52.60 21.71
N ALA A 641 -32.04 -52.22 21.51
CA ALA A 641 -30.80 -52.46 22.26
C ALA A 641 -30.25 -53.91 22.26
N ALA A 642 -29.06 -54.11 21.69
CA ALA A 642 -28.22 -55.30 21.86
C ALA A 642 -26.72 -54.94 21.78
N LYS A 643 -25.87 -55.58 22.60
CA LYS A 643 -24.39 -55.45 22.62
C LYS A 643 -23.72 -56.83 22.58
N ARG A 644 -22.57 -56.95 21.91
CA ARG A 644 -21.44 -57.90 22.16
C ARG A 644 -20.42 -57.76 21.02
N LYS A 645 -19.14 -58.14 21.15
CA LYS A 645 -18.14 -58.01 22.24
C LYS A 645 -16.78 -58.22 21.52
N GLY A 646 -15.74 -57.42 21.81
CA GLY A 646 -14.49 -57.44 21.04
C GLY A 646 -13.50 -58.55 21.43
N LYS A 647 -12.38 -58.64 20.70
CA LYS A 647 -11.14 -59.26 21.18
C LYS A 647 -9.91 -58.50 20.65
N ILE A 648 -8.82 -58.56 21.40
CA ILE A 648 -7.55 -57.84 21.17
C ILE A 648 -6.57 -58.78 20.47
N ILE A 649 -5.83 -58.26 19.49
CA ILE A 649 -4.47 -58.72 19.15
C ILE A 649 -3.57 -57.49 19.12
N LYS A 650 -2.52 -57.47 19.94
CA LYS A 650 -1.37 -56.58 19.77
C LYS A 650 -0.37 -57.29 18.87
N MET A 651 0.14 -56.62 17.84
CA MET A 651 1.47 -56.90 17.30
C MET A 651 2.31 -55.63 17.39
N SER A 652 3.54 -55.80 17.86
CA SER A 652 4.51 -54.70 18.00
C SER A 652 5.20 -54.44 16.67
N TYR A 653 5.58 -53.19 16.41
CA TYR A 653 6.63 -52.88 15.45
C TYR A 653 7.61 -51.88 16.09
N GLY A 654 8.90 -52.08 15.84
CA GLY A 654 9.98 -51.58 16.70
C GLY A 654 10.36 -50.11 16.53
N ASP A 655 11.11 -49.61 17.52
CA ASP A 655 11.70 -48.26 17.52
C ASP A 655 12.86 -48.15 16.52
N ASP A 656 12.60 -47.49 15.39
CA ASP A 656 13.62 -46.99 14.45
C ASP A 656 13.83 -45.46 14.57
N SER A 657 13.26 -44.83 15.60
CA SER A 657 13.32 -43.38 15.82
C SER A 657 14.63 -42.97 16.52
N ASN A 658 15.04 -43.69 17.57
CA ASN A 658 16.19 -43.31 18.38
C ASN A 658 17.54 -43.50 17.65
N ARG A 659 17.63 -44.43 16.69
CA ARG A 659 18.86 -44.67 15.92
C ARG A 659 19.18 -43.50 14.99
N LYS A 660 18.18 -42.97 14.28
CA LYS A 660 18.31 -41.80 13.40
C LYS A 660 18.55 -40.52 14.20
N ARG A 661 17.89 -40.38 15.35
CA ARG A 661 18.07 -39.26 16.28
C ARG A 661 19.51 -39.11 16.78
N ARG A 662 20.22 -40.22 17.07
CA ARG A 662 21.64 -40.19 17.46
C ARG A 662 22.58 -39.77 16.33
N MET A 663 22.34 -40.24 15.09
CA MET A 663 23.19 -39.89 13.94
C MET A 663 23.09 -38.40 13.56
N ALA A 664 21.89 -37.81 13.61
CA ALA A 664 21.68 -36.40 13.31
C ALA A 664 22.34 -35.45 14.34
N VAL A 665 22.31 -35.82 15.63
CA VAL A 665 22.98 -35.07 16.70
C VAL A 665 24.49 -35.00 16.46
N ILE A 666 25.14 -36.10 16.07
CA ILE A 666 26.58 -36.12 15.79
C ILE A 666 26.95 -35.10 14.71
N GLY A 667 26.22 -35.07 13.59
CA GLY A 667 26.50 -34.13 12.49
C GLY A 667 26.30 -32.66 12.87
N ILE A 668 25.23 -32.33 13.60
CA ILE A 668 24.96 -30.94 14.03
C ILE A 668 25.97 -30.50 15.10
N SER A 669 26.32 -31.39 16.04
CA SER A 669 27.39 -31.14 17.01
C SER A 669 28.73 -30.89 16.33
N SER A 670 29.11 -31.66 15.31
CA SER A 670 30.36 -31.42 14.57
C SER A 670 30.39 -30.05 13.88
N PHE A 671 29.27 -29.59 13.30
CA PHE A 671 29.24 -28.28 12.64
C PHE A 671 29.36 -27.11 13.64
N LEU A 672 28.64 -27.18 14.77
CA LEU A 672 28.73 -26.18 15.84
C LEU A 672 30.10 -26.18 16.54
N LEU A 673 30.72 -27.35 16.72
CA LEU A 673 32.03 -27.48 17.37
C LEU A 673 33.14 -26.92 16.46
N VAL A 674 33.07 -27.15 15.14
CA VAL A 674 33.98 -26.50 14.18
C VAL A 674 33.79 -24.97 14.17
N ALA A 675 32.55 -24.48 14.22
CA ALA A 675 32.29 -23.03 14.28
C ALA A 675 32.81 -22.39 15.58
N MET A 676 32.61 -23.03 16.74
CA MET A 676 33.15 -22.53 18.02
C MET A 676 34.69 -22.61 18.08
N VAL A 677 35.31 -23.68 17.58
CA VAL A 677 36.78 -23.78 17.53
C VAL A 677 37.38 -22.66 16.68
N VAL A 678 36.76 -22.30 15.56
CA VAL A 678 37.18 -21.13 14.76
C VAL A 678 37.03 -19.84 15.55
N ALA A 679 35.89 -19.60 16.21
CA ALA A 679 35.67 -18.40 17.03
C ALA A 679 36.70 -18.27 18.18
N VAL A 680 37.06 -19.37 18.83
CA VAL A 680 38.07 -19.38 19.92
C VAL A 680 39.48 -19.18 19.36
N SER A 681 39.83 -19.77 18.21
CA SER A 681 41.16 -19.62 17.60
C SER A 681 41.43 -18.23 16.98
N VAL A 682 40.40 -17.40 16.80
CA VAL A 682 40.54 -15.98 16.42
C VAL A 682 40.65 -15.06 17.66
N GLY A 683 40.31 -15.57 18.85
CA GLY A 683 40.22 -14.78 20.08
C GLY A 683 41.48 -14.71 20.96
N VAL A 684 42.55 -15.45 20.65
CA VAL A 684 43.78 -15.49 21.47
C VAL A 684 45.01 -15.39 20.55
N GLY A 685 45.65 -14.21 20.53
CA GLY A 685 46.75 -13.93 19.59
C GLY A 685 47.48 -12.59 19.76
N LEU A 686 47.54 -12.04 20.98
CA LEU A 686 48.34 -10.85 21.30
C LEU A 686 49.18 -11.13 22.55
N GLY A 687 50.51 -11.12 22.40
CA GLY A 687 51.46 -11.37 23.50
C GLY A 687 52.90 -11.60 23.03
N ASN A 688 53.69 -10.52 22.96
CA ASN A 688 55.16 -10.42 22.95
C ASN A 688 56.03 -11.49 22.24
N GLY A 689 56.63 -11.07 21.11
CA GLY A 689 58.09 -10.80 21.01
C GLY A 689 59.11 -11.95 21.03
N GLY A 690 60.02 -11.95 20.05
CA GLY A 690 61.20 -12.82 20.00
C GLY A 690 61.88 -12.80 18.62
N ASN A 691 63.22 -12.83 18.60
CA ASN A 691 64.08 -12.68 17.42
C ASN A 691 64.27 -13.97 16.57
N GLU A 692 64.91 -13.77 15.40
CA GLU A 692 65.87 -14.67 14.71
C GLU A 692 65.39 -16.00 14.07
N ASP A 693 65.12 -15.92 12.76
CA ASP A 693 65.93 -16.48 11.64
C ASP A 693 66.43 -17.96 11.57
N LEU A 694 66.39 -18.45 10.32
CA LEU A 694 67.14 -19.54 9.65
C LEU A 694 66.72 -21.04 9.75
N ASN A 695 66.57 -21.64 8.55
CA ASN A 695 66.91 -23.02 8.11
C ASN A 695 66.22 -24.25 8.77
N ASP A 696 65.70 -25.28 8.09
CA ASP A 696 65.74 -25.74 6.69
C ASP A 696 64.81 -26.99 6.48
N SER A 697 64.62 -27.38 5.21
CA SER A 697 64.16 -28.65 4.58
C SER A 697 63.39 -29.76 5.35
N SER A 698 62.12 -29.90 4.95
CA SER A 698 61.36 -31.18 4.84
C SER A 698 60.96 -31.92 6.14
N HIS A 699 59.87 -32.71 6.19
CA HIS A 699 59.03 -33.29 5.14
C HIS A 699 57.58 -33.49 5.66
N LYS A 700 56.59 -33.58 4.75
CA LYS A 700 55.18 -33.97 5.02
C LYS A 700 54.34 -33.01 5.91
N SER A 701 53.87 -31.90 5.34
CA SER A 701 52.61 -31.30 5.80
C SER A 701 51.42 -32.13 5.33
N THR A 702 50.44 -32.36 6.20
CA THR A 702 49.12 -32.89 5.82
C THR A 702 48.33 -31.84 5.02
N ASN A 703 47.39 -32.26 4.17
CA ASN A 703 46.59 -31.37 3.33
C ASN A 703 45.76 -30.37 4.17
N GLN A 704 46.35 -29.22 4.49
CA GLN A 704 45.71 -28.13 5.21
C GLN A 704 44.78 -27.37 4.24
N VAL A 705 43.60 -27.95 3.99
CA VAL A 705 42.58 -27.40 3.09
C VAL A 705 42.35 -25.91 3.38
N SER A 706 42.63 -25.07 2.39
CA SER A 706 42.60 -23.62 2.54
C SER A 706 41.23 -23.13 3.01
N ALA A 707 41.20 -21.97 3.68
CA ALA A 707 39.96 -21.38 4.13
C ALA A 707 39.02 -21.06 2.94
N SER A 708 39.57 -20.63 1.79
CA SER A 708 38.79 -20.37 0.56
C SER A 708 38.13 -21.63 0.01
N MET A 709 38.83 -22.78 -0.02
CA MET A 709 38.22 -24.07 -0.44
C MET A 709 37.07 -24.51 0.47
N LYS A 710 37.13 -24.20 1.77
CA LYS A 710 36.03 -24.46 2.73
C LYS A 710 34.84 -23.52 2.50
N ALA A 711 35.10 -22.23 2.27
CA ALA A 711 34.07 -21.24 1.97
C ALA A 711 33.30 -21.55 0.67
N VAL A 712 34.01 -21.91 -0.41
CA VAL A 712 33.38 -22.35 -1.67
C VAL A 712 32.48 -23.57 -1.46
N LYS A 713 32.95 -24.58 -0.71
CA LYS A 713 32.15 -25.78 -0.39
C LYS A 713 30.89 -25.46 0.40
N ALA A 714 30.93 -24.49 1.31
CA ALA A 714 29.75 -24.04 2.05
C ALA A 714 28.71 -23.37 1.12
N ILE A 715 29.15 -22.47 0.24
CA ILE A 715 28.25 -21.75 -0.70
C ILE A 715 27.68 -22.68 -1.77
N CYS A 716 28.44 -23.68 -2.22
CA CYS A 716 27.96 -24.68 -3.17
C CYS A 716 27.08 -25.78 -2.54
N GLN A 717 27.02 -25.89 -1.22
CA GLN A 717 26.28 -26.94 -0.50
C GLN A 717 24.77 -27.04 -0.88
N PRO A 718 23.98 -25.96 -0.99
CA PRO A 718 22.55 -26.03 -1.31
C PRO A 718 22.22 -26.18 -2.81
N THR A 719 23.24 -26.18 -3.68
CA THR A 719 23.06 -26.27 -5.14
C THR A 719 22.75 -27.70 -5.60
N ASP A 720 22.12 -27.88 -6.77
CA ASP A 720 21.93 -29.23 -7.34
C ASP A 720 23.17 -29.67 -8.13
N TYR A 721 23.82 -28.75 -8.86
CA TYR A 721 25.05 -29.02 -9.61
C TYR A 721 26.30 -28.66 -8.78
N LYS A 722 26.41 -29.25 -7.58
CA LYS A 722 27.46 -28.95 -6.57
C LYS A 722 28.88 -29.01 -7.15
N LYS A 723 29.17 -30.06 -7.93
CA LYS A 723 30.46 -30.22 -8.61
C LYS A 723 30.74 -29.07 -9.57
N THR A 724 29.76 -28.70 -10.41
CA THR A 724 29.85 -27.57 -11.35
C THR A 724 30.01 -26.23 -10.63
N CYS A 725 29.39 -26.06 -9.46
CA CYS A 725 29.61 -24.89 -8.60
C CYS A 725 31.04 -24.86 -8.05
N GLU A 726 31.48 -25.93 -7.38
CA GLU A 726 32.80 -26.01 -6.75
C GLU A 726 33.95 -25.89 -7.76
N GLU A 727 33.91 -26.64 -8.87
CA GLU A 727 35.00 -26.68 -9.86
C GLU A 727 35.19 -25.37 -10.62
N ASN A 728 34.18 -24.50 -10.69
CA ASN A 728 34.31 -23.20 -11.35
C ASN A 728 34.59 -22.08 -10.35
N LEU A 729 33.97 -22.10 -9.16
CA LEU A 729 34.20 -21.07 -8.15
C LEU A 729 35.58 -21.22 -7.49
N GLN A 730 36.11 -22.44 -7.30
CA GLN A 730 37.49 -22.65 -6.80
C GLN A 730 38.55 -22.05 -7.75
N LYS A 731 38.30 -22.03 -9.07
CA LYS A 731 39.21 -21.45 -10.06
C LYS A 731 39.23 -19.92 -10.07
N ALA A 732 38.22 -19.27 -9.49
CA ALA A 732 38.11 -17.80 -9.40
C ALA A 732 38.41 -17.27 -8.00
N ALA A 733 38.05 -18.00 -6.95
CA ALA A 733 38.07 -17.53 -5.55
C ALA A 733 39.46 -17.17 -5.01
N GLY A 734 40.53 -17.78 -5.52
CA GLY A 734 41.89 -17.63 -4.98
C GLY A 734 41.93 -17.87 -3.47
N ASN A 735 42.30 -16.84 -2.72
CA ASN A 735 42.41 -16.88 -1.25
C ASN A 735 41.21 -16.27 -0.51
N THR A 736 40.18 -15.72 -1.18
CA THR A 736 39.07 -15.08 -0.44
C THR A 736 38.14 -16.09 0.22
N THR A 737 37.63 -15.70 1.39
CA THR A 737 36.62 -16.40 2.19
C THR A 737 35.31 -15.63 2.29
N ASP A 738 35.24 -14.40 1.80
CA ASP A 738 34.05 -13.54 1.90
C ASP A 738 32.91 -14.08 1.01
N PRO A 739 31.74 -14.43 1.60
CA PRO A 739 30.58 -14.84 0.84
C PRO A 739 30.10 -13.81 -0.19
N ARG A 740 30.24 -12.50 0.04
CA ARG A 740 29.78 -11.46 -0.90
C ARG A 740 30.58 -11.52 -2.21
N GLU A 741 31.91 -11.51 -2.12
CA GLU A 741 32.77 -11.64 -3.30
C GLU A 741 32.64 -13.01 -3.97
N LEU A 742 32.43 -14.09 -3.20
CA LEU A 742 32.16 -15.43 -3.76
C LEU A 742 30.83 -15.51 -4.53
N ILE A 743 29.77 -14.84 -4.07
CA ILE A 743 28.49 -14.73 -4.81
C ILE A 743 28.68 -13.91 -6.09
N LYS A 744 29.34 -12.75 -5.99
CA LYS A 744 29.66 -11.85 -7.11
C LYS A 744 30.48 -12.56 -8.20
N MET A 745 31.49 -13.35 -7.82
CA MET A 745 32.24 -14.20 -8.75
C MET A 745 31.36 -15.28 -9.39
N ALA A 746 30.45 -15.93 -8.64
CA ALA A 746 29.53 -16.91 -9.22
C ALA A 746 28.63 -16.28 -10.31
N PHE A 747 28.15 -15.05 -10.11
CA PHE A 747 27.41 -14.29 -11.12
C PHE A 747 28.26 -13.97 -12.35
N GLN A 748 29.50 -13.49 -12.16
CA GLN A 748 30.43 -13.20 -13.25
C GLN A 748 30.80 -14.44 -14.08
N ILE A 749 30.97 -15.60 -13.42
CA ILE A 749 31.20 -16.90 -14.08
C ILE A 749 29.99 -17.30 -14.94
N ALA A 750 28.77 -17.16 -14.42
CA ALA A 750 27.55 -17.44 -15.19
C ALA A 750 27.42 -16.50 -16.39
N GLU A 751 27.61 -15.19 -16.20
CA GLU A 751 27.55 -14.19 -17.27
C GLU A 751 28.60 -14.47 -18.35
N LYS A 752 29.82 -14.85 -17.97
CA LYS A 752 30.88 -15.25 -18.90
C LYS A 752 30.43 -16.40 -19.81
N HIS A 753 29.86 -17.46 -19.25
CA HIS A 753 29.45 -18.63 -20.05
C HIS A 753 28.21 -18.37 -20.91
N VAL A 754 27.29 -17.48 -20.50
CA VAL A 754 26.21 -17.00 -21.40
C VAL A 754 26.80 -16.15 -22.55
N ASN A 755 27.76 -15.27 -22.28
CA ASN A 755 28.48 -14.51 -23.31
C ASN A 755 29.28 -15.41 -24.28
N GLU A 756 29.84 -16.53 -23.80
CA GLU A 756 30.47 -17.54 -24.66
C GLU A 756 29.45 -18.23 -25.57
N ALA A 757 28.27 -18.55 -25.05
CA ALA A 757 27.17 -19.10 -25.87
C ALA A 757 26.64 -18.07 -26.90
N TYR A 758 26.53 -16.79 -26.55
CA TYR A 758 26.24 -15.70 -27.48
C TYR A 758 27.27 -15.60 -28.62
N LYS A 759 28.57 -15.60 -28.28
CA LYS A 759 29.64 -15.59 -29.30
C LYS A 759 29.55 -16.81 -30.22
N LYS A 760 29.26 -17.99 -29.64
CA LYS A 760 29.08 -19.22 -30.40
C LYS A 760 27.86 -19.19 -31.31
N SER A 761 26.73 -18.64 -30.87
CA SER A 761 25.54 -18.51 -31.72
C SER A 761 25.81 -17.60 -32.91
N LYS A 762 26.49 -16.45 -32.71
CA LYS A 762 26.89 -15.55 -33.81
C LYS A 762 27.79 -16.26 -34.84
N VAL A 763 28.86 -16.93 -34.40
CA VAL A 763 29.79 -17.62 -35.32
C VAL A 763 29.07 -18.74 -36.10
N LEU A 764 28.19 -19.49 -35.45
CA LEU A 764 27.38 -20.51 -36.13
C LEU A 764 26.34 -19.89 -37.09
N GLU A 765 25.80 -18.70 -36.80
CA GLU A 765 24.83 -17.99 -37.65
C GLU A 765 25.49 -17.54 -38.96
N GLU A 766 26.68 -16.95 -38.86
CA GLU A 766 27.48 -16.49 -40.00
C GLU A 766 27.87 -17.66 -40.93
N LEU A 767 28.14 -18.84 -40.35
CA LEU A 767 28.44 -20.08 -41.08
C LEU A 767 27.20 -20.86 -41.55
N SER A 768 25.99 -20.55 -41.05
CA SER A 768 24.77 -21.30 -41.37
C SER A 768 24.16 -20.91 -42.72
N LYS A 769 24.12 -21.89 -43.63
CA LYS A 769 23.43 -21.81 -44.92
C LYS A 769 21.96 -22.27 -44.88
N ASP A 770 21.57 -23.02 -43.84
CA ASP A 770 20.16 -23.42 -43.66
C ASP A 770 19.35 -22.26 -43.05
N PRO A 771 18.28 -21.77 -43.70
CA PRO A 771 17.47 -20.67 -43.19
C PRO A 771 16.85 -20.93 -41.81
N ARG A 772 16.37 -22.15 -41.54
CA ARG A 772 15.69 -22.46 -40.25
C ARG A 772 16.70 -22.50 -39.10
N THR A 773 17.85 -23.14 -39.29
CA THR A 773 19.01 -23.08 -38.38
C THR A 773 19.50 -21.64 -38.18
N ARG A 774 19.58 -20.84 -39.25
CA ARG A 774 20.03 -19.43 -39.15
C ARG A 774 19.05 -18.58 -38.33
N GLY A 775 17.74 -18.73 -38.55
CA GLY A 775 16.71 -18.10 -37.71
C GLY A 775 16.74 -18.57 -36.25
N ALA A 776 17.12 -19.82 -35.98
CA ALA A 776 17.27 -20.34 -34.63
C ALA A 776 18.47 -19.68 -33.91
N LEU A 777 19.58 -19.49 -34.64
CA LEU A 777 20.78 -18.83 -34.13
C LEU A 777 20.58 -17.32 -33.91
N GLN A 778 19.83 -16.66 -34.78
CA GLN A 778 19.34 -15.28 -34.56
C GLN A 778 18.47 -15.20 -33.29
N SER A 779 17.52 -16.12 -33.10
CA SER A 779 16.71 -16.22 -31.88
C SER A 779 17.60 -16.39 -30.64
N CYS A 780 18.58 -17.29 -30.70
CA CYS A 780 19.56 -17.49 -29.63
C CYS A 780 20.38 -16.24 -29.31
N LYS A 781 20.82 -15.50 -30.33
CA LYS A 781 21.61 -14.27 -30.18
C LYS A 781 20.84 -13.24 -29.34
N GLU A 782 19.58 -12.98 -29.71
CA GLU A 782 18.66 -12.11 -28.96
C GLU A 782 18.44 -12.60 -27.51
N LEU A 783 18.09 -13.88 -27.36
CA LEU A 783 17.81 -14.51 -26.06
C LEU A 783 19.03 -14.54 -25.14
N MET A 784 20.26 -14.65 -25.68
CA MET A 784 21.49 -14.61 -24.87
C MET A 784 21.82 -13.18 -24.43
N THR A 785 21.59 -12.16 -25.27
CA THR A 785 21.68 -10.76 -24.83
C THR A 785 20.70 -10.49 -23.69
N MET A 786 19.45 -10.94 -23.81
CA MET A 786 18.46 -10.85 -22.73
C MET A 786 18.94 -11.61 -21.47
N SER A 787 19.49 -12.82 -21.60
CA SER A 787 19.98 -13.64 -20.48
C SER A 787 21.15 -12.98 -19.73
N VAL A 788 22.06 -12.29 -20.44
CA VAL A 788 23.15 -11.48 -19.85
C VAL A 788 22.60 -10.28 -19.08
N ASP A 789 21.60 -9.57 -19.61
CA ASP A 789 20.99 -8.42 -18.92
C ASP A 789 20.36 -8.84 -17.58
N GLU A 790 19.56 -9.93 -17.56
CA GLU A 790 18.92 -10.39 -16.33
C GLU A 790 19.95 -10.84 -15.28
N LEU A 791 21.09 -11.39 -15.70
CA LEU A 791 22.22 -11.73 -14.82
C LEU A 791 22.91 -10.48 -14.24
N LYS A 792 23.11 -9.42 -15.04
CA LYS A 792 23.66 -8.13 -14.59
C LYS A 792 22.72 -7.41 -13.64
N GLN A 793 21.44 -7.36 -13.98
CA GLN A 793 20.40 -6.77 -13.15
C GLN A 793 20.28 -7.49 -11.81
N SER A 794 20.38 -8.83 -11.82
CA SER A 794 20.48 -9.65 -10.61
C SER A 794 21.74 -9.35 -9.80
N LEU A 795 22.92 -9.26 -10.43
CA LEU A 795 24.18 -9.01 -9.74
C LEU A 795 24.20 -7.63 -9.05
N ASN A 796 23.84 -6.55 -9.74
CA ASN A 796 23.81 -5.21 -9.15
C ASN A 796 22.87 -5.17 -7.93
N LYS A 797 21.70 -5.82 -8.05
CA LYS A 797 20.73 -5.93 -6.94
C LYS A 797 21.19 -6.87 -5.80
N VAL A 798 22.35 -7.51 -5.96
CA VAL A 798 23.04 -8.41 -5.00
C VAL A 798 24.42 -7.85 -4.59
N THR A 799 24.85 -6.68 -5.07
CA THR A 799 26.00 -5.94 -4.52
C THR A 799 25.57 -4.86 -3.54
N ASP A 800 24.47 -4.18 -3.84
CA ASP A 800 24.06 -2.93 -3.19
C ASP A 800 23.22 -3.18 -1.91
N PHE A 801 23.65 -4.15 -1.09
CA PHE A 801 22.87 -4.71 0.03
C PHE A 801 22.75 -3.78 1.25
N ASP A 802 21.54 -3.27 1.49
CA ASP A 802 21.00 -3.05 2.83
C ASP A 802 20.43 -4.38 3.39
N ILE A 803 20.44 -4.56 4.71
CA ILE A 803 19.92 -5.76 5.40
C ILE A 803 18.38 -5.71 5.53
N THR A 804 17.77 -4.53 5.47
CA THR A 804 16.34 -4.30 5.76
C THR A 804 15.38 -4.70 4.62
N GLU A 805 15.76 -4.57 3.35
CA GLU A 805 14.90 -4.90 2.18
C GLU A 805 14.98 -6.37 1.70
N ILE A 806 15.71 -7.23 2.42
CA ILE A 806 16.33 -8.44 1.84
C ILE A 806 15.34 -9.43 1.18
N GLU A 807 14.12 -9.60 1.68
CA GLU A 807 13.13 -10.51 1.09
C GLU A 807 12.55 -10.03 -0.25
N LYS A 808 12.37 -8.71 -0.41
CA LYS A 808 11.93 -8.10 -1.68
C LYS A 808 13.03 -8.28 -2.73
N LEU A 809 14.27 -8.00 -2.33
CA LEU A 809 15.50 -8.18 -3.09
C LEU A 809 15.61 -9.59 -3.67
N MET A 810 15.48 -10.62 -2.82
CA MET A 810 15.62 -12.02 -3.24
C MET A 810 14.46 -12.50 -4.13
N ALA A 811 13.26 -11.90 -4.06
CA ALA A 811 12.14 -12.28 -4.92
C ALA A 811 12.30 -11.78 -6.37
N ASP A 812 12.80 -10.54 -6.55
CA ASP A 812 13.11 -9.99 -7.86
C ASP A 812 14.27 -10.76 -8.52
N VAL A 813 15.36 -10.99 -7.79
CA VAL A 813 16.54 -11.76 -8.27
C VAL A 813 16.16 -13.18 -8.69
N LYS A 814 15.30 -13.89 -7.91
CA LYS A 814 14.79 -15.22 -8.30
C LYS A 814 13.95 -15.18 -9.59
N THR A 815 13.26 -14.07 -9.86
CA THR A 815 12.45 -13.88 -11.07
C THR A 815 13.33 -13.66 -12.31
N TRP A 816 14.35 -12.80 -12.21
CA TRP A 816 15.27 -12.51 -13.31
C TRP A 816 16.20 -13.69 -13.63
N LEU A 817 16.71 -14.40 -12.61
CA LEU A 817 17.43 -15.67 -12.80
C LEU A 817 16.55 -16.73 -13.49
N SER A 818 15.26 -16.81 -13.13
CA SER A 818 14.32 -17.70 -13.80
C SER A 818 14.14 -17.34 -15.27
N ALA A 819 13.99 -16.05 -15.60
CA ALA A 819 13.89 -15.58 -16.98
C ALA A 819 15.17 -15.89 -17.76
N SER A 820 16.35 -15.70 -17.16
CA SER A 820 17.65 -16.05 -17.78
C SER A 820 17.76 -17.54 -18.12
N ILE A 821 17.25 -18.45 -17.28
CA ILE A 821 17.13 -19.89 -17.60
C ILE A 821 16.13 -20.12 -18.74
N THR A 822 14.96 -19.47 -18.70
CA THR A 822 13.93 -19.57 -19.75
C THR A 822 14.44 -19.15 -21.13
N TYR A 823 15.25 -18.11 -21.21
CA TYR A 823 15.83 -17.63 -22.48
C TYR A 823 16.87 -18.61 -23.04
N GLN A 824 17.69 -19.22 -22.17
CA GLN A 824 18.63 -20.27 -22.55
C GLN A 824 17.92 -21.53 -23.07
N GLU A 825 16.81 -21.93 -22.44
CA GLU A 825 15.99 -23.06 -22.91
C GLU A 825 15.27 -22.73 -24.23
N THR A 826 14.69 -21.54 -24.37
CA THR A 826 13.97 -21.12 -25.59
C THR A 826 14.89 -21.02 -26.81
N CYS A 827 16.16 -20.67 -26.61
CA CYS A 827 17.19 -20.77 -27.64
C CYS A 827 17.37 -22.23 -28.13
N LEU A 828 17.37 -23.21 -27.20
CA LEU A 828 17.47 -24.63 -27.58
C LEU A 828 16.21 -25.14 -28.29
N ASP A 829 15.04 -24.60 -27.96
CA ASP A 829 13.78 -24.94 -28.65
C ASP A 829 13.73 -24.44 -30.09
N GLY A 830 14.41 -23.33 -30.40
CA GLY A 830 14.56 -22.85 -31.78
C GLY A 830 15.21 -23.87 -32.73
N PHE A 831 15.96 -24.86 -32.22
CA PHE A 831 16.56 -25.93 -33.01
C PHE A 831 15.69 -27.17 -33.20
N GLN A 832 14.48 -27.22 -32.63
CA GLN A 832 13.56 -28.31 -32.90
C GLN A 832 13.25 -28.37 -34.41
N ASN A 833 13.33 -29.56 -35.00
CA ASN A 833 13.19 -29.79 -36.44
C ASN A 833 14.25 -29.09 -37.34
N THR A 834 15.42 -28.73 -36.80
CA THR A 834 16.61 -28.42 -37.63
C THR A 834 17.42 -29.67 -37.94
N THR A 835 18.04 -29.72 -39.12
CA THR A 835 18.83 -30.88 -39.60
C THR A 835 20.33 -30.77 -39.29
N THR A 836 20.78 -29.60 -38.79
CA THR A 836 22.20 -29.28 -38.62
C THR A 836 22.73 -29.68 -37.24
N ASN A 837 24.07 -29.80 -37.12
CA ASN A 837 24.71 -30.01 -35.81
C ASN A 837 24.71 -28.74 -34.92
N ALA A 838 24.25 -27.58 -35.41
CA ALA A 838 24.28 -26.32 -34.66
C ALA A 838 23.49 -26.41 -33.34
N GLY A 839 22.31 -27.05 -33.33
CA GLY A 839 21.53 -27.26 -32.11
C GLY A 839 22.23 -28.14 -31.07
N LYS A 840 23.02 -29.14 -31.51
CA LYS A 840 23.85 -29.97 -30.61
C LYS A 840 24.98 -29.13 -30.01
N GLU A 841 25.63 -28.31 -30.82
CA GLU A 841 26.75 -27.46 -30.37
C GLU A 841 26.29 -26.29 -29.49
N MET A 842 25.10 -25.73 -29.71
CA MET A 842 24.47 -24.77 -28.79
C MET A 842 24.05 -25.45 -27.48
N LYS A 843 23.43 -26.65 -27.52
CA LYS A 843 23.11 -27.44 -26.32
C LYS A 843 24.36 -27.79 -25.50
N LYS A 844 25.49 -28.05 -26.15
CA LYS A 844 26.80 -28.26 -25.50
C LYS A 844 27.35 -27.00 -24.83
N GLY A 845 27.20 -25.83 -25.47
CA GLY A 845 27.61 -24.54 -24.89
C GLY A 845 26.73 -24.12 -23.71
N LEU A 846 25.42 -24.18 -23.88
CA LEU A 846 24.43 -23.72 -22.90
C LEU A 846 24.25 -24.64 -21.70
N LYS A 847 24.72 -25.89 -21.76
CA LYS A 847 24.65 -26.80 -20.61
C LYS A 847 25.29 -26.17 -19.37
N LEU A 848 26.52 -25.66 -19.48
CA LEU A 848 27.26 -25.11 -18.35
C LEU A 848 26.63 -23.83 -17.82
N SER A 849 26.18 -22.92 -18.69
CA SER A 849 25.54 -21.67 -18.28
C SER A 849 24.19 -21.91 -17.59
N MET A 850 23.41 -22.90 -18.01
CA MET A 850 22.16 -23.28 -17.33
C MET A 850 22.41 -23.93 -15.95
N GLU A 851 23.41 -24.81 -15.83
CA GLU A 851 23.80 -25.39 -14.52
C GLU A 851 24.26 -24.30 -13.54
N LEU A 852 25.05 -23.33 -14.01
CA LEU A 852 25.49 -22.18 -13.22
C LEU A 852 24.32 -21.25 -12.86
N SER A 853 23.35 -21.08 -13.75
CA SER A 853 22.15 -20.26 -13.50
C SER A 853 21.24 -20.88 -12.43
N ASP A 854 21.05 -22.20 -12.40
CA ASP A 854 20.35 -22.87 -11.29
C ASP A 854 21.17 -22.85 -9.99
N ASN A 855 22.50 -23.00 -10.07
CA ASN A 855 23.38 -22.87 -8.90
C ASN A 855 23.25 -21.48 -8.25
N LEU A 856 23.18 -20.41 -9.04
CA LEU A 856 22.88 -19.06 -8.53
C LEU A 856 21.49 -18.98 -7.89
N LEU A 857 20.47 -19.52 -8.55
CA LEU A 857 19.09 -19.56 -8.03
C LEU A 857 19.01 -20.35 -6.71
N ALA A 858 19.86 -21.37 -6.53
CA ALA A 858 20.02 -22.13 -5.30
C ALA A 858 20.76 -21.35 -4.20
N ILE A 859 21.86 -20.67 -4.51
CA ILE A 859 22.63 -19.83 -3.57
C ILE A 859 21.74 -18.70 -3.03
N VAL A 860 21.08 -17.95 -3.92
CA VAL A 860 20.12 -16.88 -3.60
C VAL A 860 18.95 -17.40 -2.75
N SER A 861 18.48 -18.63 -3.01
CA SER A 861 17.44 -19.27 -2.20
C SER A 861 17.95 -19.71 -0.82
N GLY A 862 19.21 -20.15 -0.72
CA GLY A 862 19.85 -20.53 0.54
C GLY A 862 20.01 -19.35 1.49
N ILE A 863 20.53 -18.22 1.01
CA ILE A 863 20.66 -16.95 1.78
C ILE A 863 19.31 -16.56 2.39
N SER A 864 18.26 -16.55 1.55
CA SER A 864 16.87 -16.28 1.92
C SER A 864 16.28 -17.23 2.98
N SER A 865 16.95 -18.35 3.32
CA SER A 865 16.49 -19.33 4.31
C SER A 865 17.31 -19.35 5.62
N ALA A 866 18.50 -18.74 5.63
CA ALA A 866 19.40 -18.74 6.79
C ALA A 866 19.08 -17.66 7.84
N ILE A 867 18.23 -16.68 7.48
CA ILE A 867 17.99 -15.46 8.26
C ILE A 867 17.16 -15.71 9.55
N PRO A 868 16.07 -16.50 9.55
CA PRO A 868 15.31 -16.81 10.78
C PRO A 868 16.14 -17.50 11.88
N SER A 869 17.28 -18.09 11.54
CA SER A 869 18.23 -18.65 12.51
C SER A 869 18.93 -17.58 13.36
N LEU A 870 19.11 -16.37 12.84
CA LEU A 870 19.92 -15.33 13.50
C LEU A 870 19.17 -14.68 14.68
N GLU A 871 17.84 -14.66 14.65
CA GLU A 871 16.97 -14.17 15.73
C GLU A 871 16.85 -15.19 16.90
N SER A 872 17.43 -16.40 16.77
CA SER A 872 17.03 -17.57 17.56
C SER A 872 17.75 -17.80 18.90
N LEU A 873 18.50 -16.82 19.42
CA LEU A 873 18.95 -16.79 20.84
C LEU A 873 17.79 -16.47 21.81
N GLY A 874 16.63 -17.09 21.57
CA GLY A 874 15.34 -16.76 22.17
C GLY A 874 14.26 -17.83 21.92
N GLN A 875 14.44 -19.03 22.49
CA GLN A 875 13.41 -20.06 22.68
C GLN A 875 12.70 -20.66 21.42
N ARG A 876 13.45 -21.50 20.68
CA ARG A 876 13.02 -22.80 20.11
C ARG A 876 11.54 -23.00 19.69
N ARG A 877 11.26 -23.00 18.37
CA ARG A 877 10.34 -23.98 17.72
C ARG A 877 10.54 -24.02 16.20
N LEU A 878 10.90 -25.19 15.67
CA LEU A 878 11.03 -25.54 14.24
C LEU A 878 10.77 -27.06 14.12
N LEU A 879 10.31 -27.65 13.02
CA LEU A 879 9.56 -27.15 11.84
C LEU A 879 8.81 -28.37 11.25
N GLN A 880 7.99 -28.17 10.22
CA GLN A 880 7.48 -29.25 9.35
C GLN A 880 7.99 -29.03 7.92
N ASP A 881 8.34 -30.11 7.22
CA ASP A 881 8.84 -30.06 5.84
C ASP A 881 7.76 -29.61 4.85
N ASP A 882 7.97 -28.45 4.22
CA ASP A 882 7.50 -28.17 2.86
C ASP A 882 8.36 -27.07 2.22
N LEU A 883 8.44 -27.05 0.88
CA LEU A 883 9.25 -26.04 0.16
C LEU A 883 8.52 -24.69 0.13
N PRO A 884 9.08 -23.61 0.73
CA PRO A 884 8.36 -22.35 0.86
C PRO A 884 8.14 -21.67 -0.50
N VAL A 885 6.88 -21.37 -0.80
CA VAL A 885 6.51 -20.34 -1.78
C VAL A 885 6.94 -18.96 -1.25
N LEU A 886 7.13 -17.99 -2.15
CA LEU A 886 7.98 -16.81 -1.93
C LEU A 886 7.55 -15.84 -0.80
N GLY A 887 8.10 -16.07 0.40
CA GLY A 887 8.59 -15.04 1.33
C GLY A 887 7.57 -14.06 1.92
N HIS A 888 7.33 -14.16 3.23
CA HIS A 888 6.43 -13.28 4.00
C HIS A 888 7.04 -11.91 4.40
N GLY A 889 7.87 -11.30 3.55
CA GLY A 889 8.45 -9.97 3.77
C GLY A 889 7.59 -8.78 3.32
N ASP A 890 7.60 -7.73 4.15
CA ASP A 890 6.98 -6.41 3.92
C ASP A 890 7.39 -5.78 2.59
N GLN A 891 6.49 -5.00 1.96
CA GLN A 891 6.80 -4.25 0.75
C GLN A 891 6.20 -2.84 0.71
N ILE A 892 7.10 -1.87 0.84
CA ILE A 892 6.99 -0.52 0.27
C ILE A 892 6.73 -0.65 -1.25
N PHE A 893 5.77 0.13 -1.77
CA PHE A 893 5.39 0.15 -3.19
C PHE A 893 6.59 0.45 -4.11
N PRO A 894 6.65 -0.13 -5.33
CA PRO A 894 7.67 0.22 -6.31
C PRO A 894 7.40 1.61 -6.93
N THR A 895 8.47 2.35 -7.22
CA THR A 895 8.47 3.78 -7.58
C THR A 895 7.83 4.14 -8.92
N TRP A 896 7.35 3.18 -9.70
CA TRP A 896 6.76 3.42 -11.04
C TRP A 896 5.24 3.65 -11.04
N THR A 897 4.57 3.53 -9.89
CA THR A 897 3.10 3.56 -9.81
C THR A 897 2.53 4.97 -9.60
N ASP A 898 2.62 5.80 -10.64
CA ASP A 898 1.95 7.10 -10.76
C ASP A 898 0.43 6.99 -10.48
N PHE A 899 -0.11 7.94 -9.70
CA PHE A 899 -1.54 8.03 -9.39
C PHE A 899 -2.43 8.13 -10.64
N GLY A 900 -1.90 8.65 -11.75
CA GLY A 900 -2.60 8.80 -13.02
C GLY A 900 -3.21 7.49 -13.55
N LYS A 901 -2.48 6.36 -13.47
CA LYS A 901 -2.93 5.04 -13.99
C LYS A 901 -4.32 4.64 -13.49
N ARG A 902 -4.66 4.97 -12.22
CA ARG A 902 -5.96 4.65 -11.61
C ARG A 902 -7.15 5.38 -12.23
N ARG A 903 -6.95 6.59 -12.78
CA ARG A 903 -8.03 7.34 -13.47
C ARG A 903 -8.23 6.84 -14.90
N LEU A 904 -7.13 6.57 -15.61
CA LEU A 904 -7.14 6.09 -17.00
C LEU A 904 -7.81 4.69 -17.11
N LEU A 905 -7.61 3.84 -16.10
CA LEU A 905 -8.22 2.51 -16.07
C LEU A 905 -9.73 2.52 -15.74
N ALA A 906 -10.22 3.53 -15.00
CA ALA A 906 -11.63 3.64 -14.62
C ALA A 906 -12.53 4.37 -15.65
N GLU A 907 -11.99 5.26 -16.48
CA GLU A 907 -12.77 6.00 -17.49
C GLU A 907 -13.02 5.18 -18.79
N PRO A 908 -14.06 5.52 -19.58
CA PRO A 908 -14.21 5.10 -20.97
C PRO A 908 -13.04 5.59 -21.83
N ALA A 909 -12.65 4.84 -22.88
CA ALA A 909 -11.49 5.16 -23.71
C ALA A 909 -11.53 6.61 -24.28
N SER A 910 -12.70 7.06 -24.75
CA SER A 910 -12.91 8.41 -25.29
C SER A 910 -12.74 9.58 -24.31
N LYS A 911 -12.58 9.32 -23.00
CA LYS A 911 -12.31 10.33 -21.96
C LYS A 911 -10.88 10.29 -21.42
N ILE A 912 -10.07 9.35 -21.90
CA ILE A 912 -8.68 9.22 -21.50
C ILE A 912 -7.86 10.25 -22.26
N LYS A 913 -7.15 11.13 -21.55
CA LYS A 913 -6.12 11.95 -22.20
C LYS A 913 -4.97 11.02 -22.60
N ALA A 914 -4.91 10.69 -23.88
CA ALA A 914 -3.77 10.02 -24.50
C ALA A 914 -2.58 10.98 -24.64
N ASP A 915 -1.39 10.42 -24.75
CA ASP A 915 -0.17 11.15 -25.16
C ASP A 915 0.06 11.03 -26.68
N ILE A 916 -0.36 9.91 -27.29
CA ILE A 916 -0.46 9.71 -28.74
C ILE A 916 -1.76 8.96 -29.08
N VAL A 917 -2.41 9.36 -30.16
CA VAL A 917 -3.59 8.71 -30.77
C VAL A 917 -3.25 8.12 -32.13
N VAL A 918 -3.56 6.84 -32.35
CA VAL A 918 -3.43 6.15 -33.65
C VAL A 918 -4.82 5.90 -34.22
N ALA A 919 -5.07 6.30 -35.46
CA ALA A 919 -6.38 6.16 -36.10
C ALA A 919 -6.28 5.96 -37.63
N LYS A 920 -6.83 4.86 -38.15
CA LYS A 920 -6.76 4.52 -39.58
C LYS A 920 -7.60 5.40 -40.50
N ASP A 921 -8.55 6.14 -39.94
CA ASP A 921 -9.39 7.12 -40.65
C ASP A 921 -8.73 8.51 -40.77
N GLY A 922 -7.49 8.67 -40.26
CA GLY A 922 -6.79 9.95 -40.22
C GLY A 922 -7.24 10.90 -39.09
N SER A 923 -8.07 10.44 -38.16
CA SER A 923 -8.59 11.26 -37.04
C SER A 923 -7.71 11.24 -35.77
N GLY A 924 -6.42 10.91 -35.93
CA GLY A 924 -5.42 10.81 -34.86
C GLY A 924 -4.04 11.25 -35.37
N ASP A 925 -3.04 11.23 -34.49
CA ASP A 925 -1.69 11.74 -34.76
C ASP A 925 -0.93 10.86 -35.78
N PHE A 926 -1.20 9.55 -35.80
CA PHE A 926 -0.58 8.59 -36.72
C PHE A 926 -1.59 7.63 -37.35
N SER A 927 -1.27 7.13 -38.55
CA SER A 927 -2.11 6.21 -39.33
C SER A 927 -1.87 4.73 -38.96
N THR A 928 -0.63 4.40 -38.59
CA THR A 928 -0.18 3.07 -38.17
C THR A 928 0.35 3.07 -36.75
N ILE A 929 0.38 1.90 -36.12
CA ILE A 929 0.92 1.75 -34.76
C ILE A 929 2.45 1.84 -34.80
N ARG A 930 3.10 1.36 -35.86
CA ARG A 930 4.57 1.42 -35.99
C ARG A 930 5.11 2.84 -36.05
N GLU A 931 4.47 3.74 -36.81
CA GLU A 931 4.85 5.16 -36.87
C GLU A 931 4.81 5.79 -35.46
N ALA A 932 3.76 5.51 -34.68
CA ALA A 932 3.61 6.01 -33.33
C ALA A 932 4.67 5.48 -32.33
N LEU A 933 5.27 4.31 -32.57
CA LEU A 933 6.27 3.74 -31.68
C LEU A 933 7.58 4.54 -31.64
N ASP A 934 7.99 5.15 -32.75
CA ASP A 934 9.22 5.96 -32.81
C ASP A 934 9.11 7.24 -31.97
N HIS A 935 7.90 7.62 -31.56
CA HIS A 935 7.60 8.74 -30.69
C HIS A 935 7.32 8.34 -29.22
N VAL A 936 7.38 7.05 -28.87
CA VAL A 936 7.24 6.59 -27.46
C VAL A 936 8.54 6.84 -26.69
N PRO A 937 8.51 7.55 -25.53
CA PRO A 937 9.72 7.90 -24.79
C PRO A 937 10.42 6.68 -24.18
N ILE A 938 11.69 6.49 -24.56
CA ILE A 938 12.53 5.42 -24.04
C ILE A 938 12.86 5.62 -22.54
N LYS A 939 12.77 4.52 -21.79
CA LYS A 939 13.03 4.39 -20.34
C LYS A 939 12.24 5.38 -19.47
N SER A 940 11.03 5.74 -19.90
CA SER A 940 10.15 6.64 -19.16
C SER A 940 9.85 6.12 -17.74
N SER A 941 10.06 6.97 -16.74
CA SER A 941 9.62 6.78 -15.36
C SER A 941 8.13 7.07 -15.17
N LYS A 942 7.54 7.87 -16.06
CA LYS A 942 6.11 8.23 -16.10
C LYS A 942 5.35 7.25 -16.99
N THR A 943 4.04 7.14 -16.78
CA THR A 943 3.18 6.37 -17.70
C THR A 943 3.00 7.15 -19.00
N PHE A 944 3.15 6.48 -20.14
CA PHE A 944 2.85 7.03 -21.46
C PHE A 944 1.63 6.31 -22.05
N VAL A 945 0.69 7.05 -22.61
CA VAL A 945 -0.62 6.52 -23.04
C VAL A 945 -0.73 6.53 -24.57
N LEU A 946 -0.64 5.35 -25.16
CA LEU A 946 -0.89 5.11 -26.59
C LEU A 946 -2.34 4.64 -26.78
N TYR A 947 -3.20 5.52 -27.30
CA TYR A 947 -4.59 5.21 -27.62
C TYR A 947 -4.71 4.82 -29.09
N ILE A 948 -5.34 3.69 -29.37
CA ILE A 948 -5.49 3.12 -30.72
C ILE A 948 -7.00 2.98 -30.97
N LYS A 949 -7.54 3.74 -31.93
CA LYS A 949 -8.98 3.74 -32.20
C LYS A 949 -9.46 2.41 -32.80
N ALA A 950 -10.77 2.26 -32.96
CA ALA A 950 -11.36 1.13 -33.68
C ALA A 950 -10.75 0.97 -35.09
N GLY A 951 -10.38 -0.25 -35.44
CA GLY A 951 -9.71 -0.59 -36.69
C GLY A 951 -8.99 -1.93 -36.65
N ILE A 952 -8.73 -2.49 -37.83
CA ILE A 952 -7.93 -3.72 -38.02
C ILE A 952 -6.53 -3.32 -38.48
N TYR A 953 -5.56 -3.45 -37.58
CA TYR A 953 -4.16 -3.06 -37.77
C TYR A 953 -3.31 -4.27 -38.16
N GLN A 954 -3.16 -4.50 -39.47
CA GLN A 954 -2.32 -5.57 -40.02
C GLN A 954 -0.84 -5.21 -39.90
N GLU A 955 -0.28 -5.34 -38.71
CA GLU A 955 1.06 -4.88 -38.35
C GLU A 955 1.77 -5.82 -37.38
N TYR A 956 3.08 -5.97 -37.55
CA TYR A 956 3.96 -6.58 -36.54
C TYR A 956 4.54 -5.49 -35.63
N ILE A 957 4.35 -5.65 -34.32
CA ILE A 957 4.60 -4.62 -33.31
C ILE A 957 5.54 -5.18 -32.22
N ASP A 958 6.60 -4.45 -31.89
CA ASP A 958 7.52 -4.79 -30.79
C ASP A 958 7.61 -3.62 -29.81
N PHE A 959 6.93 -3.78 -28.66
CA PHE A 959 7.05 -2.89 -27.52
C PHE A 959 8.36 -3.21 -26.79
N ASN A 960 9.45 -2.69 -27.35
CA ASN A 960 10.82 -3.10 -27.03
C ASN A 960 11.21 -2.85 -25.56
N LYS A 961 12.32 -3.43 -25.11
CA LYS A 961 12.77 -3.40 -23.70
C LYS A 961 12.97 -1.99 -23.12
N SER A 962 13.16 -0.97 -23.96
CA SER A 962 13.24 0.42 -23.51
C SER A 962 11.88 1.10 -23.32
N MET A 963 10.77 0.57 -23.85
CA MET A 963 9.42 1.15 -23.73
C MET A 963 8.75 0.83 -22.39
N THR A 964 9.43 1.16 -21.29
CA THR A 964 8.93 0.93 -19.92
C THR A 964 7.73 1.80 -19.58
N ASN A 965 6.84 1.30 -18.72
CA ASN A 965 5.64 2.00 -18.22
C ASN A 965 4.56 2.35 -19.27
N LEU A 966 4.72 1.94 -20.52
CA LEU A 966 3.76 2.15 -21.61
C LEU A 966 2.38 1.55 -21.31
N MET A 967 1.33 2.31 -21.61
CA MET A 967 -0.07 1.91 -21.51
C MET A 967 -0.74 2.01 -22.87
N VAL A 968 -1.15 0.86 -23.42
CA VAL A 968 -1.85 0.74 -24.71
C VAL A 968 -3.35 0.56 -24.46
N ILE A 969 -4.18 1.34 -25.15
CA ILE A 969 -5.63 1.33 -24.95
C ILE A 969 -6.34 1.27 -26.30
N GLY A 970 -7.27 0.33 -26.46
CA GLY A 970 -8.21 0.29 -27.59
C GLY A 970 -9.60 0.83 -27.25
N ASP A 971 -10.45 1.00 -28.27
CA ASP A 971 -11.88 1.29 -28.06
C ASP A 971 -12.65 0.07 -27.50
N GLY A 972 -12.18 -1.15 -27.81
CA GLY A 972 -12.77 -2.42 -27.41
C GLY A 972 -12.02 -3.58 -28.05
N MET A 973 -11.95 -4.74 -27.36
CA MET A 973 -11.13 -5.87 -27.83
C MET A 973 -11.58 -6.46 -29.18
N GLU A 974 -12.87 -6.34 -29.51
CA GLU A 974 -13.42 -6.75 -30.81
C GLU A 974 -13.27 -5.66 -31.89
N THR A 975 -13.12 -4.39 -31.50
CA THR A 975 -13.15 -3.23 -32.41
C THR A 975 -11.77 -2.70 -32.75
N THR A 976 -10.81 -2.76 -31.83
CA THR A 976 -9.40 -2.43 -32.06
C THR A 976 -8.60 -3.73 -32.04
N ARG A 977 -8.16 -4.21 -33.21
CA ARG A 977 -7.48 -5.52 -33.34
C ARG A 977 -6.16 -5.37 -34.10
N ILE A 978 -5.06 -5.84 -33.51
CA ILE A 978 -3.75 -5.94 -34.16
C ILE A 978 -3.59 -7.37 -34.70
N VAL A 979 -3.34 -7.51 -36.01
CA VAL A 979 -3.47 -8.78 -36.73
C VAL A 979 -2.20 -9.13 -37.51
N GLY A 980 -1.75 -10.37 -37.40
CA GLY A 980 -0.62 -10.94 -38.15
C GLY A 980 -0.90 -12.37 -38.62
N ASN A 981 0.04 -12.95 -39.36
CA ASN A 981 -0.06 -14.28 -39.97
C ASN A 981 1.28 -15.05 -40.06
N LYS A 982 2.37 -14.55 -39.46
CA LYS A 982 3.65 -15.29 -39.37
C LYS A 982 3.45 -16.62 -38.62
N ASN A 983 4.12 -17.66 -39.08
CA ASN A 983 3.90 -19.02 -38.60
C ASN A 983 5.09 -19.95 -38.91
N PHE A 984 5.10 -21.14 -38.31
CA PHE A 984 6.19 -22.11 -38.41
C PHE A 984 6.27 -22.88 -39.74
N VAL A 985 5.13 -23.14 -40.38
CA VAL A 985 5.09 -23.80 -41.70
C VAL A 985 5.84 -22.96 -42.75
N ASP A 986 5.65 -21.64 -42.72
CA ASP A 986 6.30 -20.68 -43.64
C ASP A 986 7.76 -20.35 -43.23
N GLY A 987 8.37 -21.20 -42.39
CA GLY A 987 9.81 -21.18 -42.08
C GLY A 987 10.22 -20.33 -40.88
N ILE A 988 9.30 -19.62 -40.23
CA ILE A 988 9.60 -18.69 -39.13
C ILE A 988 9.53 -19.44 -37.78
N ASN A 989 10.63 -19.46 -37.02
CA ASN A 989 10.64 -20.12 -35.71
C ASN A 989 9.66 -19.44 -34.73
N THR A 990 8.96 -20.23 -33.90
CA THR A 990 7.84 -19.81 -33.03
C THR A 990 8.06 -18.47 -32.33
N TYR A 991 9.25 -18.24 -31.76
CA TYR A 991 9.61 -17.02 -31.05
C TYR A 991 9.42 -15.71 -31.87
N HIS A 992 9.62 -15.77 -33.19
CA HIS A 992 9.44 -14.67 -34.14
C HIS A 992 8.10 -14.68 -34.89
N THR A 993 7.21 -15.65 -34.61
CA THR A 993 5.86 -15.70 -35.22
C THR A 993 4.87 -14.70 -34.62
N ALA A 994 5.21 -14.10 -33.47
CA ALA A 994 4.35 -13.16 -32.75
C ALA A 994 3.90 -11.97 -33.62
N THR A 995 2.59 -11.72 -33.65
CA THR A 995 2.02 -10.45 -34.14
C THR A 995 2.48 -9.30 -33.25
N VAL A 996 2.32 -9.44 -31.93
CA VAL A 996 2.72 -8.45 -30.93
C VAL A 996 3.71 -9.03 -29.93
N VAL A 997 4.81 -8.30 -29.72
CA VAL A 997 5.87 -8.60 -28.77
C VAL A 997 5.90 -7.53 -27.68
N VAL A 998 5.99 -7.95 -26.41
CA VAL A 998 6.07 -7.05 -25.24
C VAL A 998 7.33 -7.39 -24.43
N LEU A 999 8.28 -6.45 -24.40
CA LEU A 999 9.56 -6.56 -23.69
C LEU A 999 9.78 -5.46 -22.64
N GLY A 1000 9.13 -4.29 -22.76
CA GLY A 1000 9.23 -3.20 -21.80
C GLY A 1000 8.49 -3.49 -20.49
N ASP A 1001 9.21 -3.41 -19.36
CA ASP A 1001 8.63 -3.68 -18.02
C ASP A 1001 7.53 -2.68 -17.64
N ASN A 1002 6.57 -3.12 -16.81
CA ASN A 1002 5.38 -2.38 -16.35
C ASN A 1002 4.37 -2.01 -17.46
N PHE A 1003 4.38 -2.74 -18.58
CA PHE A 1003 3.44 -2.59 -19.69
C PHE A 1003 1.99 -2.87 -19.27
N VAL A 1004 1.04 -2.07 -19.75
CA VAL A 1004 -0.40 -2.25 -19.53
C VAL A 1004 -1.15 -2.22 -20.86
N ALA A 1005 -2.02 -3.20 -21.13
CA ALA A 1005 -2.99 -3.17 -22.22
C ALA A 1005 -4.44 -3.18 -21.68
N LYS A 1006 -5.31 -2.34 -22.26
CA LYS A 1006 -6.76 -2.29 -21.98
C LYS A 1006 -7.57 -2.27 -23.28
N ASN A 1007 -8.70 -2.98 -23.32
CA ASN A 1007 -9.70 -2.87 -24.40
C ASN A 1007 -9.17 -3.13 -25.82
N ILE A 1008 -8.25 -4.09 -26.02
CA ILE A 1008 -7.61 -4.31 -27.33
C ILE A 1008 -7.46 -5.81 -27.65
N GLY A 1009 -7.61 -6.18 -28.92
CA GLY A 1009 -7.45 -7.54 -29.42
C GLY A 1009 -6.10 -7.76 -30.10
N PHE A 1010 -5.49 -8.92 -29.87
CA PHE A 1010 -4.26 -9.37 -30.52
C PHE A 1010 -4.53 -10.69 -31.26
N GLU A 1011 -4.28 -10.73 -32.57
CA GLU A 1011 -4.62 -11.88 -33.41
C GLU A 1011 -3.43 -12.39 -34.23
N ASN A 1012 -3.34 -13.73 -34.36
CA ASN A 1012 -2.62 -14.37 -35.45
C ASN A 1012 -3.57 -15.27 -36.26
N ASN A 1013 -3.89 -14.85 -37.49
CA ASN A 1013 -4.91 -15.47 -38.34
C ASN A 1013 -4.35 -16.51 -39.33
N ALA A 1014 -3.11 -17.00 -39.13
CA ALA A 1014 -2.48 -18.00 -40.00
C ALA A 1014 -3.27 -19.32 -40.16
N GLY A 1015 -4.08 -19.68 -39.15
CA GLY A 1015 -4.96 -20.87 -39.19
C GLY A 1015 -4.30 -22.18 -38.73
N ALA A 1016 -5.13 -23.17 -38.38
CA ALA A 1016 -4.67 -24.45 -37.80
C ALA A 1016 -3.70 -25.26 -38.69
N ILE A 1017 -3.73 -25.05 -40.01
CA ILE A 1017 -2.85 -25.70 -41.00
C ILE A 1017 -1.41 -25.15 -40.98
N LYS A 1018 -1.16 -24.01 -40.33
CA LYS A 1018 0.15 -23.33 -40.30
C LYS A 1018 0.99 -23.64 -39.04
N HIS A 1019 0.51 -24.54 -38.18
CA HIS A 1019 1.12 -24.89 -36.89
C HIS A 1019 1.35 -23.65 -36.00
N GLN A 1020 2.50 -23.55 -35.31
CA GLN A 1020 2.78 -22.51 -34.32
C GLN A 1020 2.67 -21.11 -34.95
N ALA A 1021 1.78 -20.29 -34.40
CA ALA A 1021 1.47 -18.96 -34.91
C ALA A 1021 1.02 -18.04 -33.74
N VAL A 1022 2.00 -17.42 -33.07
CA VAL A 1022 1.77 -16.63 -31.85
C VAL A 1022 1.04 -15.32 -32.16
N ALA A 1023 0.02 -14.98 -31.37
CA ALA A 1023 -0.65 -13.67 -31.43
C ALA A 1023 0.05 -12.66 -30.53
N LEU A 1024 0.32 -13.04 -29.28
CA LEU A 1024 0.97 -12.18 -28.28
C LEU A 1024 2.10 -12.92 -27.55
N ARG A 1025 3.30 -12.34 -27.51
CA ARG A 1025 4.45 -12.82 -26.72
C ARG A 1025 4.88 -11.78 -25.69
N VAL A 1026 4.90 -12.17 -24.41
CA VAL A 1026 5.21 -11.27 -23.29
C VAL A 1026 6.42 -11.78 -22.50
N SER A 1027 7.46 -10.95 -22.40
CA SER A 1027 8.68 -11.20 -21.61
C SER A 1027 8.98 -10.09 -20.58
N ALA A 1028 8.12 -9.06 -20.54
CA ALA A 1028 8.17 -7.95 -19.59
C ALA A 1028 7.75 -8.38 -18.18
N ASP A 1029 8.37 -7.75 -17.17
CA ASP A 1029 7.99 -7.88 -15.77
C ASP A 1029 6.81 -6.96 -15.45
N TYR A 1030 6.01 -7.35 -14.45
CA TYR A 1030 4.82 -6.63 -14.01
C TYR A 1030 3.81 -6.29 -15.13
N ALA A 1031 3.77 -7.11 -16.19
CA ALA A 1031 2.91 -6.88 -17.36
C ALA A 1031 1.42 -7.16 -17.07
N LEU A 1032 0.54 -6.30 -17.57
CA LEU A 1032 -0.90 -6.29 -17.24
C LEU A 1032 -1.80 -6.21 -18.48
N PHE A 1033 -2.81 -7.07 -18.52
CA PHE A 1033 -3.81 -7.11 -19.60
C PHE A 1033 -5.22 -7.12 -18.99
N TYR A 1034 -6.08 -6.20 -19.42
CA TYR A 1034 -7.43 -6.03 -18.89
C TYR A 1034 -8.47 -5.84 -20.00
N ASN A 1035 -9.47 -6.73 -20.05
CA ASN A 1035 -10.51 -6.70 -21.09
C ASN A 1035 -9.91 -6.70 -22.51
N CYS A 1036 -9.00 -7.66 -22.78
CA CYS A 1036 -8.32 -7.85 -24.06
C CYS A 1036 -8.67 -9.21 -24.69
N SER A 1037 -8.52 -9.34 -26.01
CA SER A 1037 -8.58 -10.64 -26.70
C SER A 1037 -7.18 -11.11 -27.12
N MET A 1038 -6.96 -12.42 -27.13
CA MET A 1038 -5.79 -13.07 -27.71
C MET A 1038 -6.27 -14.23 -28.58
N ASP A 1039 -6.26 -14.05 -29.90
CA ASP A 1039 -6.93 -14.92 -30.86
C ASP A 1039 -5.95 -15.61 -31.81
N GLY A 1040 -6.05 -16.93 -31.95
CA GLY A 1040 -5.26 -17.67 -32.91
C GLY A 1040 -5.68 -19.13 -33.00
N HIS A 1041 -4.71 -20.00 -33.27
CA HIS A 1041 -4.91 -21.46 -33.30
C HIS A 1041 -3.89 -22.15 -32.41
N GLN A 1042 -2.73 -22.53 -32.94
CA GLN A 1042 -1.67 -23.16 -32.15
C GLN A 1042 -0.72 -22.08 -31.60
N ASP A 1043 -0.27 -22.22 -30.35
CA ASP A 1043 0.70 -21.33 -29.68
C ASP A 1043 0.20 -19.87 -29.53
N THR A 1044 -1.11 -19.62 -29.38
CA THR A 1044 -1.71 -18.26 -29.42
C THR A 1044 -1.11 -17.24 -28.44
N LEU A 1045 -1.03 -17.58 -27.14
CA LEU A 1045 -0.53 -16.69 -26.08
C LEU A 1045 0.75 -17.25 -25.47
N TYR A 1046 1.87 -16.59 -25.77
CA TYR A 1046 3.18 -16.96 -25.25
C TYR A 1046 3.51 -16.11 -24.00
N THR A 1047 3.11 -16.64 -22.83
CA THR A 1047 3.51 -16.17 -21.50
C THR A 1047 4.98 -16.53 -21.21
N HIS A 1048 5.89 -15.94 -22.00
CA HIS A 1048 7.28 -16.38 -22.13
C HIS A 1048 8.05 -16.35 -20.80
N ALA A 1049 8.13 -15.19 -20.12
CA ALA A 1049 8.91 -15.04 -18.88
C ALA A 1049 8.37 -13.93 -17.94
N LYS A 1050 8.97 -13.82 -16.74
CA LYS A 1050 8.71 -12.81 -15.69
C LYS A 1050 7.27 -12.80 -15.14
N ARG A 1051 6.86 -11.78 -14.39
CA ARG A 1051 5.54 -11.70 -13.71
C ARG A 1051 4.48 -11.06 -14.61
N GLN A 1052 3.32 -11.72 -14.75
CA GLN A 1052 2.24 -11.28 -15.65
C GLN A 1052 0.85 -11.49 -15.03
N PHE A 1053 -0.08 -10.59 -15.31
CA PHE A 1053 -1.49 -10.72 -14.88
C PHE A 1053 -2.46 -10.40 -16.02
N TYR A 1054 -3.41 -11.31 -16.23
CA TYR A 1054 -4.46 -11.19 -17.24
C TYR A 1054 -5.81 -11.20 -16.53
N ARG A 1055 -6.65 -10.20 -16.79
CA ARG A 1055 -7.92 -9.99 -16.10
C ARG A 1055 -9.06 -9.74 -17.08
N ASP A 1056 -10.16 -10.46 -16.92
CA ASP A 1056 -11.37 -10.32 -17.75
C ASP A 1056 -11.08 -10.41 -19.27
N CYS A 1057 -10.04 -11.18 -19.65
CA CYS A 1057 -9.60 -11.34 -21.04
C CYS A 1057 -10.20 -12.59 -21.70
N THR A 1058 -10.31 -12.59 -23.03
CA THR A 1058 -10.70 -13.77 -23.82
C THR A 1058 -9.48 -14.31 -24.57
N ILE A 1059 -9.23 -15.62 -24.49
CA ILE A 1059 -8.12 -16.28 -25.19
C ILE A 1059 -8.70 -17.43 -26.03
N SER A 1060 -8.51 -17.40 -27.35
CA SER A 1060 -9.06 -18.39 -28.29
C SER A 1060 -7.96 -19.14 -29.05
N GLY A 1061 -8.03 -20.49 -29.06
CA GLY A 1061 -6.99 -21.33 -29.68
C GLY A 1061 -7.29 -22.83 -29.68
N THR A 1062 -6.30 -23.63 -30.05
CA THR A 1062 -6.39 -25.09 -30.28
C THR A 1062 -5.29 -25.85 -29.52
N ILE A 1063 -4.08 -25.92 -30.05
CA ILE A 1063 -2.92 -26.64 -29.48
C ILE A 1063 -2.08 -25.68 -28.64
N ASP A 1064 -1.75 -26.08 -27.41
CA ASP A 1064 -0.82 -25.39 -26.50
C ASP A 1064 -1.05 -23.88 -26.37
N PHE A 1065 -2.31 -23.43 -26.46
CA PHE A 1065 -2.60 -22.05 -26.82
C PHE A 1065 -2.34 -21.02 -25.69
N VAL A 1066 -2.00 -21.48 -24.48
CA VAL A 1066 -1.32 -20.68 -23.45
C VAL A 1066 -0.07 -21.42 -22.96
N PHE A 1067 1.12 -20.90 -23.28
CA PHE A 1067 2.39 -21.59 -23.03
C PHE A 1067 3.50 -20.63 -22.58
N GLY A 1068 4.65 -21.19 -22.16
CA GLY A 1068 5.79 -20.43 -21.64
C GLY A 1068 6.07 -20.68 -20.16
N ASP A 1069 7.00 -19.91 -19.60
CA ASP A 1069 7.55 -20.11 -18.25
C ASP A 1069 7.48 -18.83 -17.38
N ALA A 1070 6.49 -17.98 -17.64
CA ALA A 1070 6.16 -16.86 -16.76
C ALA A 1070 5.69 -17.30 -15.36
N SER A 1071 5.74 -16.36 -14.42
CA SER A 1071 4.93 -16.39 -13.20
C SER A 1071 3.62 -15.66 -13.51
N VAL A 1072 2.61 -16.38 -14.00
CA VAL A 1072 1.38 -15.79 -14.55
C VAL A 1072 0.12 -16.28 -13.85
N VAL A 1073 -0.77 -15.33 -13.54
CA VAL A 1073 -2.15 -15.60 -13.13
C VAL A 1073 -3.11 -15.01 -14.17
N LEU A 1074 -3.99 -15.85 -14.69
CA LEU A 1074 -5.11 -15.47 -15.53
C LEU A 1074 -6.39 -15.58 -14.69
N GLN A 1075 -7.04 -14.45 -14.42
CA GLN A 1075 -8.14 -14.35 -13.46
C GLN A 1075 -9.42 -13.84 -14.12
N ASN A 1076 -10.51 -14.58 -13.95
CA ASN A 1076 -11.81 -14.28 -14.57
C ASN A 1076 -11.74 -14.17 -16.11
N CYS A 1077 -10.84 -14.92 -16.74
CA CYS A 1077 -10.68 -14.98 -18.18
C CYS A 1077 -11.59 -16.05 -18.81
N LYS A 1078 -11.85 -15.94 -20.12
CA LYS A 1078 -12.57 -16.93 -20.92
C LYS A 1078 -11.61 -17.62 -21.89
N PHE A 1079 -11.46 -18.93 -21.75
CA PHE A 1079 -10.64 -19.77 -22.62
C PHE A 1079 -11.57 -20.47 -23.61
N LEU A 1080 -11.44 -20.13 -24.90
CA LEU A 1080 -12.29 -20.61 -25.99
C LEU A 1080 -11.54 -21.62 -26.85
N ILE A 1081 -11.89 -22.89 -26.70
CA ILE A 1081 -11.28 -23.98 -27.47
C ILE A 1081 -11.90 -23.99 -28.87
N ARG A 1082 -11.15 -23.58 -29.89
CA ARG A 1082 -11.58 -23.53 -31.30
C ARG A 1082 -11.58 -24.93 -31.92
N LYS A 1083 -12.31 -25.09 -33.03
CA LYS A 1083 -12.35 -26.36 -33.79
C LYS A 1083 -10.96 -26.62 -34.41
N PRO A 1084 -10.29 -27.74 -34.09
CA PRO A 1084 -9.00 -28.08 -34.66
C PRO A 1084 -9.17 -28.88 -35.98
N LEU A 1085 -8.08 -29.32 -36.60
CA LEU A 1085 -8.14 -30.29 -37.69
C LEU A 1085 -8.53 -31.69 -37.16
N GLU A 1086 -9.08 -32.56 -38.02
CA GLU A 1086 -9.66 -33.87 -37.64
C GLU A 1086 -8.72 -34.77 -36.82
N ASN A 1087 -7.42 -34.74 -37.11
CA ASN A 1087 -6.40 -35.54 -36.43
C ASN A 1087 -5.67 -34.80 -35.29
N GLN A 1088 -6.11 -33.60 -34.93
CA GLN A 1088 -5.51 -32.78 -33.86
C GLN A 1088 -6.29 -32.91 -32.54
N GLN A 1089 -5.60 -32.63 -31.44
CA GLN A 1089 -6.17 -32.54 -30.09
C GLN A 1089 -5.93 -31.13 -29.56
N CYS A 1090 -6.89 -30.58 -28.82
CA CYS A 1090 -6.73 -29.27 -28.21
C CYS A 1090 -6.08 -29.36 -26.82
N ILE A 1091 -5.21 -28.41 -26.49
CA ILE A 1091 -4.59 -28.31 -25.17
C ILE A 1091 -4.59 -26.85 -24.73
N VAL A 1092 -5.15 -26.59 -23.54
CA VAL A 1092 -5.23 -25.23 -22.99
C VAL A 1092 -3.87 -24.72 -22.51
N THR A 1093 -3.06 -25.53 -21.81
CA THR A 1093 -1.75 -25.09 -21.30
C THR A 1093 -0.56 -26.00 -21.64
N ALA A 1094 0.58 -25.37 -21.93
CA ALA A 1094 1.88 -26.05 -22.10
C ALA A 1094 2.99 -25.33 -21.31
N GLN A 1095 2.98 -25.51 -19.98
CA GLN A 1095 3.86 -24.74 -19.10
C GLN A 1095 5.32 -25.23 -19.15
N GLY A 1096 6.25 -24.29 -19.31
CA GLY A 1096 7.63 -24.51 -19.71
C GLY A 1096 8.69 -24.57 -18.60
N ARG A 1097 8.34 -24.88 -17.35
CA ARG A 1097 9.32 -24.83 -16.25
C ARG A 1097 10.41 -25.89 -16.34
N LYS A 1098 11.66 -25.45 -16.48
CA LYS A 1098 12.82 -26.29 -16.76
C LYS A 1098 13.56 -26.78 -15.51
N MET A 1099 13.62 -25.98 -14.44
CA MET A 1099 14.35 -26.30 -13.21
C MET A 1099 13.43 -26.23 -11.97
N ARG A 1100 13.70 -27.08 -10.97
CA ARG A 1100 12.86 -27.23 -9.76
C ARG A 1100 12.68 -25.93 -8.98
N ARG A 1101 13.73 -25.09 -8.90
CA ARG A 1101 13.77 -23.85 -8.11
C ARG A 1101 13.13 -22.64 -8.80
N GLN A 1102 12.80 -22.71 -10.10
CA GLN A 1102 12.15 -21.59 -10.78
C GLN A 1102 10.77 -21.29 -10.12
N PRO A 1103 10.46 -20.00 -9.82
CA PRO A 1103 9.21 -19.60 -9.18
C PRO A 1103 8.00 -19.63 -10.13
N SER A 1104 8.20 -19.81 -11.43
CA SER A 1104 7.20 -19.81 -12.49
C SER A 1104 6.07 -20.85 -12.34
N ALA A 1105 4.90 -20.49 -12.89
CA ALA A 1105 3.71 -21.32 -13.01
C ALA A 1105 2.67 -20.63 -13.91
N ILE A 1106 1.83 -21.41 -14.59
CA ILE A 1106 0.58 -20.92 -15.19
C ILE A 1106 -0.55 -21.20 -14.21
N ILE A 1107 -1.27 -20.16 -13.79
CA ILE A 1107 -2.38 -20.26 -12.85
C ILE A 1107 -3.64 -19.71 -13.49
N ILE A 1108 -4.69 -20.52 -13.54
CA ILE A 1108 -6.02 -20.13 -14.02
C ILE A 1108 -6.94 -20.08 -12.79
N GLN A 1109 -7.44 -18.88 -12.45
CA GLN A 1109 -8.31 -18.66 -11.28
C GLN A 1109 -9.67 -18.09 -11.69
N ASN A 1110 -10.76 -18.58 -11.09
CA ASN A 1110 -12.12 -18.03 -11.24
C ASN A 1110 -12.52 -17.82 -12.72
N SER A 1111 -12.04 -18.66 -13.62
CA SER A 1111 -12.13 -18.47 -15.07
C SER A 1111 -13.09 -19.48 -15.71
N THR A 1112 -13.37 -19.34 -17.00
CA THR A 1112 -14.25 -20.25 -17.76
C THR A 1112 -13.48 -20.92 -18.88
N ILE A 1113 -13.44 -22.25 -18.90
CA ILE A 1113 -12.88 -23.06 -19.99
C ILE A 1113 -14.03 -23.75 -20.72
N THR A 1114 -14.26 -23.42 -21.99
CA THR A 1114 -15.38 -23.91 -22.81
C THR A 1114 -15.01 -23.96 -24.30
N ALA A 1115 -15.86 -24.57 -25.12
CA ALA A 1115 -15.69 -24.57 -26.57
C ALA A 1115 -16.02 -23.20 -27.18
N HIS A 1116 -15.33 -22.84 -28.27
CA HIS A 1116 -15.77 -21.78 -29.19
C HIS A 1116 -17.13 -22.15 -29.80
N PRO A 1117 -18.02 -21.19 -30.11
CA PRO A 1117 -19.34 -21.48 -30.68
C PRO A 1117 -19.33 -22.48 -31.84
N ASP A 1118 -18.40 -22.35 -32.80
CA ASP A 1118 -18.29 -23.26 -33.97
C ASP A 1118 -17.84 -24.70 -33.59
N LEU A 1119 -17.17 -24.88 -32.45
CA LEU A 1119 -16.86 -26.20 -31.92
C LEU A 1119 -18.01 -26.73 -31.05
N PHE A 1120 -18.81 -25.88 -30.42
CA PHE A 1120 -19.76 -26.30 -29.36
C PHE A 1120 -20.76 -27.41 -29.78
N PRO A 1121 -21.34 -27.43 -31.00
CA PRO A 1121 -22.17 -28.55 -31.47
C PRO A 1121 -21.41 -29.88 -31.58
N GLU A 1122 -20.14 -29.82 -32.01
CA GLU A 1122 -19.29 -30.98 -32.33
C GLU A 1122 -18.26 -31.33 -31.24
N ARG A 1123 -18.27 -30.63 -30.10
CA ARG A 1123 -17.23 -30.65 -29.04
C ARG A 1123 -16.95 -32.00 -28.37
N LYS A 1124 -17.65 -33.06 -28.79
CA LYS A 1124 -17.46 -34.47 -28.37
C LYS A 1124 -16.66 -35.30 -29.39
N LEU A 1125 -16.59 -34.86 -30.64
CA LEU A 1125 -15.81 -35.50 -31.70
C LEU A 1125 -14.30 -35.24 -31.51
N PHE A 1126 -13.96 -34.04 -31.04
CA PHE A 1126 -12.59 -33.58 -30.81
C PHE A 1126 -12.19 -33.74 -29.34
N LYS A 1127 -10.93 -34.09 -29.08
CA LYS A 1127 -10.39 -34.25 -27.72
C LYS A 1127 -9.70 -32.96 -27.25
N ALA A 1128 -10.04 -32.49 -26.06
CA ALA A 1128 -9.41 -31.33 -25.43
C ALA A 1128 -8.93 -31.62 -24.00
N TYR A 1129 -7.78 -31.02 -23.63
CA TYR A 1129 -7.11 -31.24 -22.34
C TYR A 1129 -6.72 -29.92 -21.65
N LEU A 1130 -6.66 -29.95 -20.32
CA LEU A 1130 -6.27 -28.83 -19.47
C LEU A 1130 -4.80 -28.42 -19.67
N GLY A 1131 -3.92 -29.38 -19.91
CA GLY A 1131 -2.52 -29.10 -20.20
C GLY A 1131 -1.64 -30.32 -20.45
N ARG A 1132 -0.39 -30.08 -20.88
CA ARG A 1132 0.66 -31.10 -21.04
C ARG A 1132 2.07 -30.61 -20.63
N PRO A 1133 2.94 -31.47 -20.07
CA PRO A 1133 4.21 -31.05 -19.50
C PRO A 1133 5.30 -30.88 -20.56
N TRP A 1134 5.30 -29.71 -21.22
CA TRP A 1134 6.30 -29.32 -22.21
C TRP A 1134 7.75 -29.43 -21.71
N LYS A 1135 7.98 -29.12 -20.42
CA LYS A 1135 9.27 -29.23 -19.73
C LYS A 1135 9.15 -30.03 -18.43
N GLU A 1136 10.28 -30.52 -17.92
CA GLU A 1136 10.35 -31.56 -16.89
C GLU A 1136 9.66 -31.18 -15.57
N PHE A 1137 9.74 -29.92 -15.14
CA PHE A 1137 9.16 -29.42 -13.88
C PHE A 1137 7.89 -28.60 -14.09
N SER A 1138 7.23 -28.74 -15.24
CA SER A 1138 6.01 -28.03 -15.67
C SER A 1138 4.99 -27.87 -14.53
N ARG A 1139 4.53 -26.65 -14.29
CA ARG A 1139 3.65 -26.32 -13.16
C ARG A 1139 2.44 -25.49 -13.60
N THR A 1140 1.25 -26.10 -13.49
CA THR A 1140 -0.04 -25.50 -13.86
C THR A 1140 -1.05 -25.73 -12.74
N ILE A 1141 -1.77 -24.69 -12.34
CA ILE A 1141 -2.83 -24.76 -11.34
C ILE A 1141 -4.12 -24.22 -11.96
N ILE A 1142 -5.20 -24.97 -11.88
CA ILE A 1142 -6.53 -24.52 -12.33
C ILE A 1142 -7.46 -24.58 -11.11
N MET A 1143 -7.97 -23.42 -10.68
CA MET A 1143 -8.72 -23.32 -9.45
C MET A 1143 -9.92 -22.39 -9.53
N GLU A 1144 -10.96 -22.72 -8.76
CA GLU A 1144 -12.21 -21.95 -8.63
C GLU A 1144 -12.95 -21.70 -9.97
N SER A 1145 -12.58 -22.45 -11.02
CA SER A 1145 -12.95 -22.17 -12.40
C SER A 1145 -14.07 -23.08 -12.89
N PHE A 1146 -14.88 -22.59 -13.83
CA PHE A 1146 -15.84 -23.40 -14.58
C PHE A 1146 -15.09 -24.16 -15.69
N ILE A 1147 -15.24 -25.48 -15.71
CA ILE A 1147 -14.67 -26.38 -16.71
C ILE A 1147 -15.83 -27.08 -17.42
N ASP A 1148 -16.01 -26.79 -18.70
CA ASP A 1148 -17.07 -27.34 -19.53
C ASP A 1148 -16.78 -28.77 -20.02
N ASP A 1149 -17.79 -29.44 -20.55
CA ASP A 1149 -17.76 -30.86 -20.91
C ASP A 1149 -17.00 -31.19 -22.21
N VAL A 1150 -16.31 -30.19 -22.79
CA VAL A 1150 -15.32 -30.35 -23.87
C VAL A 1150 -14.02 -30.99 -23.37
N ILE A 1151 -13.66 -30.78 -22.10
CA ILE A 1151 -12.46 -31.34 -21.49
C ILE A 1151 -12.63 -32.84 -21.23
N GLN A 1152 -11.67 -33.64 -21.71
CA GLN A 1152 -11.68 -35.09 -21.55
C GLN A 1152 -11.55 -35.51 -20.06
N PRO A 1153 -12.15 -36.63 -19.62
CA PRO A 1153 -12.17 -37.04 -18.21
C PRO A 1153 -10.77 -37.19 -17.57
N GLU A 1154 -9.78 -37.60 -18.36
CA GLU A 1154 -8.36 -37.71 -18.00
C GLU A 1154 -7.76 -36.36 -17.53
N GLY A 1155 -8.30 -35.25 -18.03
CA GLY A 1155 -7.91 -33.88 -17.75
C GLY A 1155 -6.58 -33.44 -18.39
N TRP A 1156 -5.53 -34.24 -18.27
CA TRP A 1156 -4.16 -33.87 -18.62
C TRP A 1156 -3.54 -34.87 -19.61
N LEU A 1157 -2.78 -34.37 -20.58
CA LEU A 1157 -2.19 -35.18 -21.66
C LEU A 1157 -0.67 -35.34 -21.45
N PRO A 1158 -0.07 -36.53 -21.65
CA PRO A 1158 1.39 -36.67 -21.64
C PRO A 1158 2.04 -35.87 -22.77
N TRP A 1159 3.25 -35.33 -22.54
CA TRP A 1159 4.01 -34.70 -23.63
C TRP A 1159 4.65 -35.75 -24.54
N LEU A 1160 5.47 -36.64 -23.97
CA LEU A 1160 6.11 -37.75 -24.68
C LEU A 1160 6.39 -38.91 -23.72
N GLY A 1161 5.69 -40.03 -23.90
CA GLY A 1161 5.84 -41.21 -23.04
C GLY A 1161 5.68 -40.86 -21.55
N THR A 1162 6.70 -41.17 -20.73
CA THR A 1162 6.73 -40.85 -19.29
C THR A 1162 7.45 -39.55 -18.93
N PHE A 1163 7.82 -38.71 -19.91
CA PHE A 1163 8.50 -37.43 -19.65
C PHE A 1163 7.65 -36.48 -18.79
N GLY A 1164 8.27 -35.82 -17.81
CA GLY A 1164 7.61 -34.88 -16.89
C GLY A 1164 6.64 -35.51 -15.88
N LEU A 1165 6.08 -36.71 -16.13
CA LEU A 1165 4.96 -37.26 -15.35
C LEU A 1165 5.28 -37.51 -13.85
N LYS A 1166 6.57 -37.60 -13.49
CA LYS A 1166 7.02 -37.74 -12.09
C LYS A 1166 7.33 -36.41 -11.39
N THR A 1167 7.59 -35.35 -12.16
CA THR A 1167 8.31 -34.14 -11.74
C THR A 1167 7.51 -32.85 -11.98
N CYS A 1168 6.52 -32.88 -12.87
CA CYS A 1168 5.52 -31.83 -13.01
C CYS A 1168 4.69 -31.65 -11.73
N TRP A 1169 3.97 -30.54 -11.66
CA TRP A 1169 3.18 -30.15 -10.49
C TRP A 1169 1.86 -29.56 -10.99
N TYR A 1170 0.88 -30.44 -11.21
CA TYR A 1170 -0.44 -30.07 -11.74
C TYR A 1170 -1.52 -30.25 -10.67
N ALA A 1171 -2.37 -29.24 -10.48
CA ALA A 1171 -3.36 -29.23 -9.41
C ALA A 1171 -4.71 -28.64 -9.84
N GLU A 1172 -5.80 -29.22 -9.34
CA GLU A 1172 -7.17 -28.78 -9.56
C GLU A 1172 -7.90 -28.58 -8.23
N PHE A 1173 -8.25 -27.32 -7.90
CA PHE A 1173 -8.83 -26.93 -6.62
C PHE A 1173 -10.19 -26.22 -6.79
N ASN A 1174 -11.25 -26.79 -6.22
CA ASN A 1174 -12.61 -26.23 -6.19
C ASN A 1174 -13.18 -25.76 -7.56
N ASN A 1175 -12.83 -26.48 -8.63
CA ASN A 1175 -13.39 -26.25 -9.97
C ASN A 1175 -14.81 -26.83 -10.08
N ASN A 1176 -15.66 -26.16 -10.83
CA ASN A 1176 -17.06 -26.53 -11.06
C ASN A 1176 -17.34 -26.69 -12.57
N GLY A 1177 -18.58 -27.04 -12.93
CA GLY A 1177 -18.93 -27.40 -14.30
C GLY A 1177 -18.69 -28.88 -14.63
N PRO A 1178 -19.30 -29.39 -15.72
CA PRO A 1178 -19.35 -30.82 -16.02
C PRO A 1178 -17.97 -31.46 -16.32
N GLY A 1179 -16.98 -30.68 -16.77
CA GLY A 1179 -15.61 -31.14 -17.01
C GLY A 1179 -14.72 -31.18 -15.76
N SER A 1180 -15.17 -30.68 -14.59
CA SER A 1180 -14.34 -30.59 -13.37
C SER A 1180 -14.23 -31.89 -12.56
N SER A 1181 -14.93 -32.96 -12.96
CA SER A 1181 -14.92 -34.24 -12.24
C SER A 1181 -13.53 -34.87 -12.20
N LYS A 1182 -12.98 -35.02 -10.99
CA LYS A 1182 -11.63 -35.57 -10.78
C LYS A 1182 -11.56 -37.11 -10.77
N ALA A 1183 -12.70 -37.81 -10.90
CA ALA A 1183 -12.80 -39.25 -10.70
C ALA A 1183 -12.00 -40.10 -11.71
N ALA A 1184 -11.88 -39.61 -12.96
CA ALA A 1184 -11.21 -40.30 -14.07
C ALA A 1184 -9.86 -39.65 -14.45
N ARG A 1185 -9.36 -38.69 -13.66
CA ARG A 1185 -8.10 -37.99 -13.93
C ARG A 1185 -6.91 -38.95 -13.92
N VAL A 1186 -5.90 -38.62 -14.74
CA VAL A 1186 -4.64 -39.37 -14.79
C VAL A 1186 -3.96 -39.46 -13.41
N LYS A 1187 -3.35 -40.61 -13.12
CA LYS A 1187 -2.78 -40.94 -11.79
C LYS A 1187 -1.26 -40.78 -11.74
N TRP A 1188 -0.71 -39.77 -12.40
CA TRP A 1188 0.74 -39.52 -12.39
C TRP A 1188 1.20 -38.95 -11.04
N ASN A 1189 2.43 -39.25 -10.61
CA ASN A 1189 3.00 -38.68 -9.39
C ASN A 1189 3.08 -37.14 -9.43
N GLY A 1190 3.09 -36.52 -10.62
CA GLY A 1190 3.05 -35.08 -10.81
C GLY A 1190 1.66 -34.43 -10.63
N ILE A 1191 0.57 -35.21 -10.63
CA ILE A 1191 -0.76 -34.71 -10.25
C ILE A 1191 -0.81 -34.57 -8.73
N LYS A 1192 -1.18 -33.39 -8.24
CA LYS A 1192 -1.19 -33.03 -6.82
C LYS A 1192 -2.61 -32.82 -6.33
N THR A 1193 -2.97 -33.50 -5.25
CA THR A 1193 -4.09 -33.06 -4.41
C THR A 1193 -3.57 -31.97 -3.50
N ILE A 1194 -4.15 -30.78 -3.61
CA ILE A 1194 -3.77 -29.61 -2.81
C ILE A 1194 -4.93 -29.22 -1.89
N ASP A 1195 -4.60 -28.76 -0.68
CA ASP A 1195 -5.58 -28.20 0.24
C ASP A 1195 -5.77 -26.69 0.01
N ARG A 1196 -6.55 -26.05 0.89
CA ARG A 1196 -6.85 -24.62 0.80
C ARG A 1196 -5.67 -23.71 1.12
N GLN A 1197 -4.67 -24.15 1.91
CA GLN A 1197 -3.48 -23.34 2.18
C GLN A 1197 -2.53 -23.37 0.97
N HIS A 1198 -2.26 -24.56 0.45
CA HIS A 1198 -1.50 -24.73 -0.79
C HIS A 1198 -2.16 -23.97 -1.96
N ALA A 1199 -3.49 -24.00 -2.08
CA ALA A 1199 -4.21 -23.23 -3.09
C ALA A 1199 -4.07 -21.71 -2.90
N LEU A 1200 -4.02 -21.21 -1.65
CA LEU A 1200 -3.75 -19.80 -1.37
C LEU A 1200 -2.35 -19.37 -1.85
N ASP A 1201 -1.36 -20.25 -1.82
CA ASP A 1201 0.01 -19.91 -2.26
C ASP A 1201 0.15 -19.67 -3.76
N PHE A 1202 -0.81 -20.17 -4.56
CA PHE A 1202 -0.94 -19.88 -6.00
C PHE A 1202 -1.91 -18.73 -6.30
N THR A 1203 -2.55 -18.11 -5.30
CA THR A 1203 -3.29 -16.87 -5.53
C THR A 1203 -2.33 -15.71 -5.79
N PRO A 1204 -2.67 -14.73 -6.64
CA PRO A 1204 -1.71 -13.69 -7.06
C PRO A 1204 -1.17 -12.87 -5.89
N GLY A 1205 -1.93 -12.74 -4.79
CA GLY A 1205 -1.53 -12.05 -3.58
C GLY A 1205 -0.35 -12.71 -2.85
N ARG A 1206 -0.21 -14.05 -2.92
CA ARG A 1206 0.95 -14.78 -2.40
C ARG A 1206 1.98 -15.05 -3.50
N PHE A 1207 1.55 -15.64 -4.61
CA PHE A 1207 2.41 -16.21 -5.65
C PHE A 1207 3.48 -15.25 -6.20
N PHE A 1208 3.10 -14.00 -6.49
CA PHE A 1208 4.00 -12.95 -6.99
C PHE A 1208 3.76 -11.57 -6.35
N LYS A 1209 3.23 -11.55 -5.11
CA LYS A 1209 2.89 -10.33 -4.34
C LYS A 1209 2.07 -9.30 -5.13
N GLY A 1210 1.05 -9.77 -5.87
CA GLY A 1210 0.24 -8.96 -6.80
C GLY A 1210 -0.42 -7.72 -6.20
N GLY A 1211 -0.64 -7.69 -4.88
CA GLY A 1211 -1.15 -6.52 -4.17
C GLY A 1211 -0.21 -5.30 -4.21
N ALA A 1212 1.09 -5.49 -4.42
CA ALA A 1212 2.08 -4.41 -4.47
C ALA A 1212 2.10 -3.66 -5.82
N TRP A 1213 1.62 -4.28 -6.91
CA TRP A 1213 1.71 -3.71 -8.26
C TRP A 1213 0.36 -3.69 -9.01
N ILE A 1214 -0.39 -4.79 -9.03
CA ILE A 1214 -1.69 -4.85 -9.72
C ILE A 1214 -2.67 -3.85 -9.08
N LYS A 1215 -2.80 -3.89 -7.75
CA LYS A 1215 -3.71 -3.00 -7.00
C LYS A 1215 -3.38 -1.51 -7.21
N ALA A 1216 -2.12 -1.19 -7.51
CA ALA A 1216 -1.70 0.19 -7.75
C ALA A 1216 -2.23 0.74 -9.07
N THR A 1217 -2.49 -0.11 -10.07
CA THR A 1217 -3.08 0.28 -11.35
C THR A 1217 -4.59 0.56 -11.26
N GLY A 1218 -5.32 -0.18 -10.44
CA GLY A 1218 -6.78 -0.09 -10.34
C GLY A 1218 -7.56 -1.08 -11.24
N ILE A 1219 -6.87 -1.97 -11.96
CA ILE A 1219 -7.50 -3.13 -12.62
C ILE A 1219 -8.20 -4.01 -11.55
N PRO A 1220 -9.43 -4.52 -11.81
CA PRO A 1220 -10.12 -5.44 -10.90
C PRO A 1220 -9.24 -6.63 -10.50
N TYR A 1221 -9.14 -6.89 -9.19
CA TYR A 1221 -8.12 -7.78 -8.67
C TYR A 1221 -8.58 -8.50 -7.41
N THR A 1222 -8.69 -9.83 -7.49
CA THR A 1222 -8.91 -10.68 -6.31
C THR A 1222 -7.54 -11.20 -5.82
N PRO A 1223 -7.06 -10.80 -4.63
CA PRO A 1223 -5.73 -11.20 -4.15
C PRO A 1223 -5.65 -12.67 -3.72
N PHE A 1224 -6.77 -13.26 -3.31
CA PHE A 1224 -6.86 -14.58 -2.68
C PHE A 1224 -7.96 -15.45 -3.32
N LEU A 1225 -8.30 -16.58 -2.71
CA LEU A 1225 -9.36 -17.48 -3.17
C LEU A 1225 -10.76 -16.81 -3.01
N VAL A 1226 -11.59 -16.93 -4.05
CA VAL A 1226 -12.97 -16.39 -4.12
C VAL A 1226 -13.94 -17.23 -3.28
N SER A 1227 -13.75 -18.55 -3.28
CA SER A 1227 -14.51 -19.50 -2.47
C SER A 1227 -14.09 -19.45 -1.00
N LYS A 1228 -15.00 -19.79 -0.08
CA LYS A 1228 -14.86 -19.59 1.38
C LYS A 1228 -14.14 -20.72 2.10
#